data_AF-A0A423SGB9-F1
#
_entry.id   AF-A0A423SGB9-F1
#
_cell.length_a   1.000
_cell.length_b   1.000
_cell.length_c   1.000
_cell.angle_alpha   90.00
_cell.angle_beta   90.00
_cell.angle_gamma   90.00
#
_symmetry.space_group_name_H-M   'P 1'
#
loop_
_entity.id
_entity.type
_entity.pdbx_description
1 polymer ?
#
loop_
_entity_poly.entity_id
_entity_poly.type
_entity_poly.pdbx_seq_one_letter_code
_entity_poly.pdbx_strand_id
1 'polypeptide(L)'
;MTDNPTITYGVKDGETVYLVNQSTNTCLAVTSGSSPDDAVVGMAPYDGSQGQQWTRSGDQWLWGGNSSYCLEPISGTNKVGLGNTSNSSASWVYDESERILLGSYALDVPWTEPRTQVTLYPMHDGLNQKWWFESLETKEPEYLISQSTTTCLAVRRGSMPSDAEVGLLKCSGSKEEGWFPFGGSWQWAGNRSYCLGPDYSTRDVKLEDSSNSTAIWTWDEYERFRIGSYALDVPWEEPRTKVWLYPPHDGLNQKWWKFSELKTIPEGAPPAVYPFPGSDETTYKQEIARGIINDMSSKSDPLPYPRDVATFPGTVDASTPRITKKVTLDLSVLGQDRDFRMTVPKDWQLTELYLAAGDVCQVILPETLSEAQALQITVRIGAQTDWLQPKSSNVINGQYKRMPIVSETFDVKPGLTEIRSQYGGNIIFMFSEGEHFTVDVDVTNVVEAPYYRYGQTSNAEWETIKMRDAPQTLMESDKCVVAVATKDARKVTNPDELMSRYEEIMGMLNYAAGFDESEAPPRGKQWLVNDTQITVGGAHAGFPLMFWRLYFNMADNRTPYDWVSWHELGHNYQQWQYWSYAYGSESTVNLFSLYIQEQLFDSDRLEEQNTYVTAADKVDNGMTFDEGDVWDQLVFLMEIKHAFPLGWEMFRQLNRTTRALSDDEANYLAQDRQRQIDHVYKNLSKSVGYDLVLTYERWGLSLSQEAKDEIEQLGLEKAPGDLSHRAAGKPSQVTDVSDAQMYTPCVILQRKV
;
A
#
# COMPACT_ATOMS: atom_id res chain seq x y z
N MET A 1 6.21 64.75 18.94
CA MET A 1 6.71 63.71 19.85
C MET A 1 6.14 62.41 19.33
N THR A 2 6.96 61.66 18.63
CA THR A 2 6.62 60.41 17.94
C THR A 2 7.15 59.26 18.77
N ASP A 3 6.27 58.60 19.52
CA ASP A 3 6.57 57.32 20.14
C ASP A 3 6.24 56.22 19.12
N ASN A 4 7.27 55.70 18.45
CA ASN A 4 7.19 54.44 17.72
C ASN A 4 7.79 53.35 18.63
N PRO A 5 6.99 52.46 19.25
CA PRO A 5 7.55 51.29 19.90
C PRO A 5 8.11 50.38 18.81
N THR A 6 9.37 49.99 18.98
CA THR A 6 10.12 49.08 18.12
C THR A 6 9.40 47.74 18.07
N ILE A 7 8.63 47.50 17.00
CA ILE A 7 8.01 46.19 16.74
C ILE A 7 9.15 45.23 16.37
N THR A 8 9.47 44.33 17.30
CA THR A 8 10.25 43.12 17.00
C THR A 8 9.23 42.08 16.55
N TYR A 9 9.20 41.72 15.27
CA TYR A 9 8.29 40.67 14.81
C TYR A 9 8.64 39.33 15.47
N GLY A 10 7.66 38.60 16.01
CA GLY A 10 7.77 37.16 16.25
C GLY A 10 8.27 36.65 17.61
N VAL A 11 8.78 37.46 18.54
CA VAL A 11 9.18 37.02 19.91
C VAL A 11 8.64 37.98 20.96
N LYS A 12 7.94 37.45 21.97
CA LYS A 12 7.36 38.26 23.05
C LYS A 12 8.43 38.67 24.06
N ASP A 13 8.23 39.82 24.71
CA ASP A 13 9.04 40.20 25.85
C ASP A 13 8.90 39.15 26.97
N GLY A 14 10.01 38.73 27.56
CA GLY A 14 10.11 37.61 28.51
C GLY A 14 10.19 36.21 27.88
N GLU A 15 10.01 36.05 26.56
CA GLU A 15 10.06 34.74 25.90
C GLU A 15 11.50 34.25 25.74
N THR A 16 11.77 33.00 26.12
CA THR A 16 13.07 32.36 25.85
C THR A 16 12.99 31.61 24.53
N VAL A 17 14.00 31.81 23.68
CA VAL A 17 14.10 31.18 22.35
C VAL A 17 15.52 30.68 22.09
N TYR A 18 15.67 29.83 21.08
CA TYR A 18 16.93 29.59 20.38
C TYR A 18 16.98 30.50 19.15
N LEU A 19 18.11 31.18 18.95
CA LEU A 19 18.37 32.01 17.77
C LEU A 19 19.10 31.15 16.74
N VAL A 20 18.44 30.76 15.65
CA VAL A 20 18.98 29.81 14.66
C VAL A 20 19.33 30.54 13.37
N ASN A 21 20.57 30.43 12.90
CA ASN A 21 20.99 31.10 11.66
C ASN A 21 20.62 30.26 10.42
N GLN A 22 19.97 30.88 9.43
CA GLN A 22 19.44 30.17 8.25
C GLN A 22 20.52 29.58 7.33
N SER A 23 21.74 30.08 7.39
CA SER A 23 22.83 29.58 6.52
C SER A 23 23.66 28.46 7.15
N THR A 24 23.56 28.26 8.47
CA THR A 24 24.29 27.21 9.18
C THR A 24 23.36 26.19 9.85
N ASN A 25 22.09 26.54 10.08
CA ASN A 25 21.12 25.77 10.85
C ASN A 25 21.59 25.40 12.26
N THR A 26 22.43 26.24 12.84
CA THR A 26 22.96 26.08 14.20
C THR A 26 22.49 27.23 15.09
N CYS A 27 22.56 27.03 16.40
CA CYS A 27 22.13 27.99 17.40
C CYS A 27 23.23 29.03 17.66
N LEU A 28 22.83 30.28 17.88
CA LEU A 28 23.66 31.22 18.60
C LEU A 28 23.88 30.69 20.02
N ALA A 29 25.12 30.53 20.43
CA ALA A 29 25.49 29.93 21.70
C ALA A 29 26.70 30.61 22.31
N VAL A 30 26.80 30.52 23.64
CA VAL A 30 28.07 30.74 24.33
C VAL A 30 28.84 29.43 24.28
N THR A 31 29.84 29.35 23.39
CA THR A 31 30.55 28.09 23.07
C THR A 31 31.72 27.81 24.01
N SER A 32 32.21 28.84 24.70
CA SER A 32 33.20 28.73 25.78
C SER A 32 33.17 30.00 26.64
N GLY A 33 33.76 29.94 27.83
CA GLY A 33 33.71 31.03 28.82
C GLY A 33 32.34 31.16 29.50
N SER A 34 32.25 32.02 30.51
CA SER A 34 31.00 32.18 31.28
C SER A 34 30.76 33.59 31.79
N SER A 35 31.61 34.54 31.39
CA SER A 35 31.58 35.95 31.78
C SER A 35 31.84 36.86 30.58
N PRO A 36 31.53 38.17 30.67
CA PRO A 36 31.86 39.13 29.61
C PRO A 36 33.34 39.14 29.17
N ASP A 37 34.27 38.78 30.05
CA ASP A 37 35.71 38.85 29.79
C ASP A 37 36.26 37.65 29.01
N ASP A 38 35.58 36.50 29.06
CA ASP A 38 36.08 35.22 28.52
C ASP A 38 35.08 34.49 27.61
N ALA A 39 33.83 34.94 27.53
CA ALA A 39 32.80 34.29 26.74
C ALA A 39 33.04 34.45 25.24
N VAL A 40 32.92 33.33 24.52
CA VAL A 40 32.87 33.28 23.06
C VAL A 40 31.43 33.05 22.65
N VAL A 41 30.80 34.07 22.07
CA VAL A 41 29.49 33.93 21.42
C VAL A 41 29.70 33.53 19.96
N GLY A 42 29.06 32.45 19.56
CA GLY A 42 29.30 31.81 18.29
C GLY A 42 28.15 30.92 17.86
N MET A 43 28.41 30.12 16.83
CA MET A 43 27.46 29.17 16.29
C MET A 43 27.77 27.77 16.80
N ALA A 44 26.77 27.10 17.37
CA ALA A 44 26.89 25.72 17.84
C ALA A 44 25.67 24.90 17.43
N PRO A 45 25.86 23.64 17.02
CA PRO A 45 24.76 22.71 16.77
C PRO A 45 23.84 22.57 17.98
N TYR A 46 22.55 22.31 17.75
CA TYR A 46 21.57 22.23 18.84
C TYR A 46 21.95 21.14 19.86
N ASP A 47 22.04 21.54 21.13
CA ASP A 47 22.21 20.63 22.27
C ASP A 47 21.13 20.83 23.35
N GLY A 48 20.23 21.80 23.16
CA GLY A 48 19.15 22.14 24.07
C GLY A 48 19.59 22.84 25.36
N SER A 49 20.89 23.06 25.57
CA SER A 49 21.43 23.62 26.80
C SER A 49 21.03 25.09 27.02
N GLN A 50 21.08 25.52 28.29
CA GLN A 50 20.91 26.94 28.65
C GLN A 50 21.94 27.85 27.96
N GLY A 51 23.09 27.30 27.54
CA GLY A 51 24.11 28.01 26.79
C GLY A 51 23.65 28.52 25.42
N GLN A 52 22.60 27.93 24.85
CA GLN A 52 22.03 28.25 23.53
C GLN A 52 20.73 29.07 23.61
N GLN A 53 20.24 29.32 24.81
CA GLN A 53 18.95 29.96 25.06
C GLN A 53 19.14 31.47 25.22
N TRP A 54 18.22 32.24 24.65
CA TRP A 54 18.22 33.71 24.69
C TRP A 54 16.83 34.22 25.08
N THR A 55 16.77 35.04 26.13
CA THR A 55 15.51 35.58 26.66
C THR A 55 15.25 36.99 26.17
N ARG A 56 14.01 37.19 25.72
CA ARG A 56 13.36 38.44 25.36
C ARG A 56 13.41 39.48 26.49
N SER A 57 14.17 40.58 26.46
CA SER A 57 14.01 41.65 27.47
C SER A 57 14.19 43.06 26.90
N GLY A 58 13.10 43.79 26.65
CA GLY A 58 13.12 45.18 26.20
C GLY A 58 13.62 45.32 24.78
N ASP A 59 14.89 45.65 24.56
CA ASP A 59 15.68 45.60 23.30
C ASP A 59 16.96 44.75 23.44
N GLN A 60 17.10 44.02 24.55
CA GLN A 60 18.21 43.13 24.84
C GLN A 60 17.84 41.66 24.60
N TRP A 61 18.88 40.85 24.42
CA TRP A 61 18.84 39.39 24.42
C TRP A 61 19.65 38.87 25.60
N LEU A 62 18.96 38.40 26.64
CA LEU A 62 19.62 37.90 27.86
C LEU A 62 20.08 36.46 27.67
N TRP A 63 21.26 36.11 28.14
CA TRP A 63 21.80 34.76 27.99
C TRP A 63 21.16 33.80 29.01
N GLY A 64 20.70 32.64 28.54
CA GLY A 64 20.04 31.64 29.38
C GLY A 64 20.94 31.00 30.43
N GLY A 65 22.26 30.94 30.20
CA GLY A 65 23.22 30.43 31.19
C GLY A 65 23.41 31.37 32.39
N ASN A 66 23.19 32.67 32.22
CA ASN A 66 23.17 33.68 33.28
C ASN A 66 22.52 34.97 32.78
N SER A 67 21.30 35.26 33.24
CA SER A 67 20.51 36.41 32.81
C SER A 67 21.08 37.79 33.23
N SER A 68 22.15 37.81 34.05
CA SER A 68 22.91 39.02 34.34
C SER A 68 23.74 39.50 33.13
N TYR A 69 23.85 38.66 32.09
CA TYR A 69 24.56 38.96 30.87
C TYR A 69 23.63 38.97 29.65
N CYS A 70 23.95 39.82 28.68
CA CYS A 70 23.22 39.97 27.43
C CYS A 70 24.15 40.01 26.21
N LEU A 71 23.58 39.81 25.02
CA LEU A 71 24.30 39.94 23.75
C LEU A 71 24.80 41.38 23.56
N GLU A 72 26.11 41.59 23.43
CA GLU A 72 26.74 42.92 23.37
C GLU A 72 27.87 42.93 22.30
N PRO A 73 28.02 44.00 21.50
CA PRO A 73 29.18 44.17 20.64
C PRO A 73 30.48 44.33 21.46
N ILE A 74 31.54 43.65 21.05
CA ILE A 74 32.85 43.77 21.70
C ILE A 74 33.53 45.06 21.20
N SER A 75 33.69 46.03 22.12
CA SER A 75 34.28 47.35 21.83
C SER A 75 35.62 47.25 21.08
N GLY A 76 35.76 48.05 20.02
CA GLY A 76 36.96 48.08 19.17
C GLY A 76 37.08 46.92 18.18
N THR A 77 36.07 46.05 18.07
CA THR A 77 36.03 44.94 17.11
C THR A 77 34.68 44.89 16.39
N ASN A 78 34.55 44.04 15.38
CA ASN A 78 33.27 43.70 14.77
C ASN A 78 32.63 42.44 15.40
N LYS A 79 33.18 41.90 16.49
CA LYS A 79 32.69 40.68 17.13
C LYS A 79 31.55 40.97 18.09
N VAL A 80 30.71 39.98 18.32
CA VAL A 80 29.64 40.02 19.32
C VAL A 80 29.98 39.03 20.43
N GLY A 81 29.75 39.43 21.68
CA GLY A 81 30.07 38.68 22.89
C GLY A 81 28.98 38.85 23.95
N LEU A 82 29.35 38.67 25.22
CA LEU A 82 28.48 38.97 26.36
C LEU A 82 28.84 40.32 27.00
N GLY A 83 27.82 41.08 27.41
CA GLY A 83 27.95 42.28 28.22
C GLY A 83 27.10 42.18 29.49
N ASN A 84 27.34 43.06 30.47
CA ASN A 84 26.49 43.13 31.67
C ASN A 84 25.15 43.78 31.34
N THR A 85 24.04 43.11 31.63
CA THR A 85 22.68 43.58 31.33
C THR A 85 22.42 45.00 31.87
N SER A 86 22.91 45.32 33.07
CA SER A 86 22.72 46.63 33.71
C SER A 86 23.47 47.78 33.05
N ASN A 87 24.50 47.47 32.24
CA ASN A 87 25.42 48.45 31.67
C ASN A 87 25.45 48.43 30.13
N SER A 88 24.79 47.46 29.51
CA SER A 88 24.69 47.32 28.06
C SER A 88 23.94 48.49 27.46
N SER A 89 24.45 49.01 26.35
CA SER A 89 23.77 50.03 25.54
C SER A 89 23.28 49.47 24.20
N ALA A 90 23.48 48.18 23.94
CA ALA A 90 23.02 47.53 22.72
C ALA A 90 21.48 47.46 22.69
N SER A 91 20.92 47.93 21.58
CA SER A 91 19.48 47.93 21.30
C SER A 91 19.25 47.11 20.04
N TRP A 92 18.86 45.85 20.22
CA TRP A 92 18.68 44.89 19.14
C TRP A 92 17.25 44.94 18.58
N VAL A 93 17.15 44.92 17.26
CA VAL A 93 15.86 44.94 16.54
C VAL A 93 15.79 43.77 15.58
N TYR A 94 14.69 43.02 15.59
CA TYR A 94 14.41 42.05 14.53
C TYR A 94 13.50 42.67 13.47
N ASP A 95 13.96 42.68 12.22
CA ASP A 95 13.23 43.30 11.11
C ASP A 95 12.41 42.31 10.28
N GLU A 96 11.61 42.83 9.34
CA GLU A 96 10.77 42.05 8.43
C GLU A 96 11.56 41.19 7.43
N SER A 97 12.87 41.41 7.30
CA SER A 97 13.78 40.61 6.46
C SER A 97 14.46 39.48 7.23
N GLU A 98 13.95 39.17 8.43
CA GLU A 98 14.43 38.13 9.33
C GLU A 98 15.86 38.39 9.87
N ARG A 99 16.28 39.66 9.99
CA ARG A 99 17.61 40.03 10.47
C ARG A 99 17.58 40.54 11.90
N ILE A 100 18.60 40.19 12.68
CA ILE A 100 18.85 40.75 14.02
C ILE A 100 19.80 41.94 13.86
N LEU A 101 19.32 43.16 14.09
CA LEU A 101 19.99 44.41 13.80
C LEU A 101 20.51 45.11 15.05
N LEU A 102 21.65 45.79 14.90
CA LEU A 102 22.17 46.78 15.84
C LEU A 102 22.54 48.05 15.07
N GLY A 103 21.65 49.05 15.11
CA GLY A 103 21.79 50.27 14.32
C GLY A 103 21.76 49.98 12.81
N SER A 104 22.84 50.28 12.09
CA SER A 104 22.98 50.05 10.64
C SER A 104 23.66 48.72 10.28
N TYR A 105 23.90 47.84 11.27
CA TYR A 105 24.58 46.56 11.09
C TYR A 105 23.64 45.41 11.46
N ALA A 106 23.87 44.23 10.87
CA ALA A 106 23.17 43.00 11.21
C ALA A 106 24.13 42.01 11.89
N LEU A 107 23.59 41.16 12.76
CA LEU A 107 24.26 39.97 13.28
C LEU A 107 24.48 38.99 12.12
N ASP A 108 25.75 38.74 11.84
CA ASP A 108 26.22 38.03 10.65
C ASP A 108 27.09 36.84 11.04
N VAL A 109 26.83 35.70 10.40
CA VAL A 109 27.72 34.54 10.43
C VAL A 109 28.67 34.60 9.22
N PRO A 110 29.97 34.84 9.39
CA PRO A 110 30.90 34.97 8.27
C PRO A 110 30.88 33.76 7.33
N TRP A 111 31.10 33.97 6.03
CA TRP A 111 31.18 32.89 5.02
C TRP A 111 32.47 32.08 5.06
N THR A 112 33.47 32.49 5.86
CA THR A 112 34.74 31.80 5.99
C THR A 112 34.64 30.65 6.98
N GLU A 113 34.94 29.44 6.53
CA GLU A 113 35.01 28.26 7.41
C GLU A 113 36.21 28.32 8.37
N PRO A 114 36.06 27.88 9.65
CA PRO A 114 34.85 27.33 10.24
C PRO A 114 33.87 28.43 10.68
N ARG A 115 32.59 28.34 10.28
CA ARG A 115 31.53 29.34 10.52
C ARG A 115 31.03 29.36 11.98
N THR A 116 31.94 29.69 12.90
CA THR A 116 31.79 29.43 14.35
C THR A 116 31.64 30.67 15.20
N GLN A 117 31.96 31.86 14.71
CA GLN A 117 31.89 33.11 15.48
C GLN A 117 30.99 34.13 14.78
N VAL A 118 30.13 34.81 15.55
CA VAL A 118 29.25 35.86 15.04
C VAL A 118 29.91 37.23 15.05
N THR A 119 29.56 38.05 14.05
CA THR A 119 30.07 39.41 13.88
C THR A 119 28.95 40.39 13.53
N LEU A 120 29.24 41.69 13.58
CA LEU A 120 28.40 42.73 13.00
C LEU A 120 28.92 43.08 11.62
N TYR A 121 28.03 43.05 10.63
CA TYR A 121 28.34 43.36 9.25
C TYR A 121 27.27 44.26 8.62
N PRO A 122 27.60 45.10 7.62
CA PRO A 122 26.59 45.87 6.90
C PRO A 122 25.46 44.98 6.38
N MET A 123 24.23 45.48 6.49
CA MET A 123 23.03 44.74 6.09
C MET A 123 23.07 44.32 4.62
N HIS A 124 22.76 43.06 4.37
CA HIS A 124 22.50 42.50 3.04
C HIS A 124 21.46 41.37 3.14
N ASP A 125 21.11 40.74 2.01
CA ASP A 125 20.03 39.75 1.93
C ASP A 125 20.55 38.29 1.90
N GLY A 126 21.73 38.08 2.46
CA GLY A 126 22.35 36.75 2.50
C GLY A 126 21.76 35.92 3.64
N LEU A 127 21.57 34.62 3.44
CA LEU A 127 21.06 33.70 4.48
C LEU A 127 21.88 33.74 5.77
N ASN A 128 23.14 34.17 5.70
CA ASN A 128 24.03 34.31 6.84
C ASN A 128 23.70 35.48 7.77
N GLN A 129 22.82 36.38 7.38
CA GLN A 129 22.23 37.42 8.24
C GLN A 129 20.78 37.13 8.64
N LYS A 130 20.20 36.03 8.16
CA LYS A 130 18.82 35.66 8.45
C LYS A 130 18.75 34.69 9.62
N TRP A 131 17.79 34.90 10.50
CA TRP A 131 17.64 34.18 11.75
C TRP A 131 16.19 33.73 11.96
N TRP A 132 16.02 32.48 12.36
CA TRP A 132 14.77 31.95 12.90
C TRP A 132 14.79 32.01 14.44
N PHE A 133 13.60 32.10 15.01
CA PHE A 133 13.39 31.98 16.45
C PHE A 133 12.67 30.68 16.75
N GLU A 134 13.32 29.81 17.52
CA GLU A 134 12.69 28.56 17.98
C GLU A 134 12.33 28.68 19.45
N SER A 135 11.03 28.68 19.75
CA SER A 135 10.51 28.80 21.12
C SER A 135 10.88 27.59 21.97
N LEU A 136 11.06 27.82 23.27
CA LEU A 136 11.21 26.77 24.27
C LEU A 136 9.87 26.13 24.65
N GLU A 137 8.74 26.82 24.41
CA GLU A 137 7.42 26.21 24.62
C GLU A 137 7.29 25.00 23.71
N THR A 138 6.79 23.88 24.27
CA THR A 138 6.59 22.65 23.52
C THR A 138 5.56 22.89 22.42
N LYS A 139 6.05 23.15 21.21
CA LYS A 139 5.27 22.94 19.99
C LYS A 139 4.82 21.47 20.00
N GLU A 140 3.67 21.17 19.41
CA GLU A 140 3.35 19.78 19.05
C GLU A 140 4.33 19.33 17.95
N PRO A 141 4.77 18.05 17.94
CA PRO A 141 5.58 17.55 16.84
C PRO A 141 4.77 17.59 15.53
N GLU A 142 5.49 17.76 14.43
CA GLU A 142 4.93 17.60 13.10
C GLU A 142 4.99 16.13 12.68
N TYR A 143 4.05 15.70 11.84
CA TYR A 143 4.05 14.36 11.28
C TYR A 143 4.08 14.45 9.75
N LEU A 144 5.03 13.76 9.13
CA LEU A 144 5.22 13.76 7.69
C LEU A 144 4.52 12.54 7.10
N ILE A 145 3.48 12.77 6.31
CA ILE A 145 2.58 11.71 5.83
C ILE A 145 2.74 11.54 4.33
N SER A 146 3.00 10.32 3.85
CA SER A 146 3.11 10.06 2.42
C SER A 146 1.74 10.13 1.75
N GLN A 147 1.64 10.89 0.66
CA GLN A 147 0.40 10.96 -0.13
C GLN A 147 0.09 9.65 -0.88
N SER A 148 1.09 8.78 -1.05
CA SER A 148 0.96 7.53 -1.82
C SER A 148 0.53 6.32 -1.00
N THR A 149 0.75 6.35 0.31
CA THR A 149 0.49 5.22 1.22
C THR A 149 -0.31 5.60 2.45
N THR A 150 -0.49 6.90 2.72
CA THR A 150 -1.15 7.44 3.94
C THR A 150 -0.45 7.04 5.26
N THR A 151 0.82 6.65 5.18
CA THR A 151 1.67 6.29 6.32
C THR A 151 2.59 7.44 6.74
N CYS A 152 3.00 7.43 8.00
CA CYS A 152 3.83 8.45 8.61
C CYS A 152 5.31 8.05 8.57
N LEU A 153 6.20 9.01 8.26
CA LEU A 153 7.64 8.85 8.44
C LEU A 153 7.93 8.66 9.94
N ALA A 154 8.63 7.59 10.29
CA ALA A 154 8.84 7.21 11.67
C ALA A 154 10.17 6.50 11.89
N VAL A 155 10.62 6.49 13.15
CA VAL A 155 11.64 5.56 13.63
C VAL A 155 10.94 4.26 14.01
N ARG A 156 11.01 3.26 13.14
CA ARG A 156 10.28 1.99 13.26
C ARG A 156 10.83 1.08 14.35
N ARG A 157 12.14 1.16 14.57
CA ARG A 157 12.89 0.37 15.53
C ARG A 157 14.13 1.14 15.98
N GLY A 158 14.65 0.79 17.15
CA GLY A 158 15.86 1.40 17.71
C GLY A 158 15.56 2.71 18.43
N SER A 159 16.58 3.26 19.08
CA SER A 159 16.44 4.48 19.89
C SER A 159 17.62 5.43 19.75
N MET A 160 18.67 5.03 19.00
CA MET A 160 19.88 5.81 18.78
C MET A 160 20.36 5.62 17.32
N PRO A 161 21.24 6.51 16.81
CA PRO A 161 21.76 6.42 15.44
C PRO A 161 22.34 5.05 15.03
N SER A 162 22.89 4.28 15.98
CA SER A 162 23.54 2.99 15.69
C SER A 162 22.58 1.83 15.44
N ASP A 163 21.33 1.93 15.90
CA ASP A 163 20.35 0.83 15.86
C ASP A 163 19.00 1.23 15.26
N ALA A 164 18.81 2.51 14.96
CA ALA A 164 17.56 3.05 14.44
C ALA A 164 17.30 2.64 12.99
N GLU A 165 16.07 2.21 12.72
CA GLU A 165 15.53 2.01 11.37
C GLU A 165 14.47 3.08 11.11
N VAL A 166 14.76 4.00 10.19
CA VAL A 166 13.81 5.03 9.75
C VAL A 166 13.01 4.51 8.56
N GLY A 167 11.70 4.70 8.57
CA GLY A 167 10.82 4.15 7.55
C GLY A 167 9.39 4.68 7.68
N LEU A 168 8.42 3.86 7.30
CA LEU A 168 7.00 4.18 7.36
C LEU A 168 6.27 3.31 8.38
N LEU A 169 5.38 3.94 9.16
CA LEU A 169 4.40 3.27 10.02
C LEU A 169 2.98 3.78 9.71
N LYS A 170 1.96 2.98 10.03
CA LYS A 170 0.58 3.48 10.02
C LYS A 170 0.48 4.62 11.03
N CYS A 171 0.02 5.78 10.56
CA CYS A 171 -0.13 6.97 11.37
C CYS A 171 -1.00 6.68 12.61
N SER A 172 -0.50 7.07 13.79
CA SER A 172 -1.15 6.84 15.06
C SER A 172 -1.01 8.00 16.06
N GLY A 173 -0.18 9.01 15.73
CA GLY A 173 0.11 10.13 16.61
C GLY A 173 1.12 9.79 17.69
N SER A 174 1.89 8.72 17.50
CA SER A 174 2.92 8.31 18.46
C SER A 174 4.18 9.16 18.33
N LYS A 175 4.99 9.20 19.40
CA LYS A 175 6.26 9.94 19.39
C LYS A 175 7.28 9.39 18.38
N GLU A 176 7.15 8.12 17.99
CA GLU A 176 8.02 7.47 17.00
C GLU A 176 7.86 8.09 15.60
N GLU A 177 6.66 8.60 15.30
CA GLU A 177 6.27 9.24 14.03
C GLU A 177 6.47 10.77 14.03
N GLY A 178 6.73 11.36 15.21
CA GLY A 178 6.78 12.80 15.39
C GLY A 178 8.15 13.41 15.12
N TRP A 179 8.16 14.60 14.51
CA TRP A 179 9.36 15.36 14.17
C TRP A 179 9.19 16.85 14.49
N PHE A 180 10.14 17.42 15.22
CA PHE A 180 10.20 18.85 15.48
C PHE A 180 11.03 19.54 14.40
N PRO A 181 10.43 20.43 13.58
CA PRO A 181 11.23 21.30 12.73
C PRO A 181 12.08 22.21 13.63
N PHE A 182 13.37 22.29 13.31
CA PHE A 182 14.33 23.15 14.01
C PHE A 182 15.26 23.77 12.96
N GLY A 183 14.88 24.95 12.47
CA GLY A 183 15.46 25.49 11.24
C GLY A 183 15.30 24.54 10.05
N GLY A 184 16.41 24.07 9.45
CA GLY A 184 16.38 23.04 8.41
C GLY A 184 16.55 21.60 8.90
N SER A 185 16.77 21.39 10.20
CA SER A 185 16.84 20.06 10.81
C SER A 185 15.45 19.59 11.26
N TRP A 186 15.25 18.28 11.34
CA TRP A 186 14.01 17.64 11.78
C TRP A 186 14.33 16.69 12.91
N GLN A 187 14.15 17.16 14.14
CA GLN A 187 14.51 16.45 15.36
C GLN A 187 13.44 15.41 15.71
N TRP A 188 13.84 14.20 16.07
CA TRP A 188 12.91 13.14 16.36
C TRP A 188 12.21 13.36 17.71
N ALA A 189 10.88 13.19 17.75
CA ALA A 189 10.11 13.38 18.98
C ALA A 189 10.38 12.31 20.05
N GLY A 190 10.87 11.14 19.65
CA GLY A 190 11.33 10.10 20.59
C GLY A 190 12.55 10.53 21.41
N ASN A 191 13.48 11.29 20.80
CA ASN A 191 14.62 11.92 21.47
C ASN A 191 15.19 13.05 20.59
N ARG A 192 15.03 14.30 21.05
CA ARG A 192 15.45 15.51 20.31
C ARG A 192 16.96 15.69 20.18
N SER A 193 17.77 14.87 20.84
CA SER A 193 19.20 14.78 20.55
C SER A 193 19.48 14.14 19.18
N TYR A 194 18.49 13.51 18.55
CA TYR A 194 18.63 12.90 17.23
C TYR A 194 17.72 13.57 16.19
N CYS A 195 18.18 13.63 14.95
CA CYS A 195 17.45 14.21 13.83
C CYS A 195 17.50 13.34 12.58
N LEU A 196 16.59 13.60 11.63
CA LEU A 196 16.57 12.93 10.34
C LEU A 196 17.79 13.35 9.50
N GLY A 197 18.62 12.38 9.16
CA GLY A 197 19.80 12.55 8.33
C GLY A 197 19.78 11.69 7.06
N PRO A 198 20.49 12.10 6.01
CA PRO A 198 20.65 11.32 4.79
C PRO A 198 21.76 10.26 4.95
N ASP A 199 21.56 9.09 4.36
CA ASP A 199 22.65 8.17 4.03
C ASP A 199 22.89 8.14 2.52
N TYR A 200 23.81 8.99 2.05
CA TYR A 200 24.11 9.08 0.62
C TYR A 200 24.77 7.83 0.04
N SER A 201 25.39 6.99 0.89
CA SER A 201 26.08 5.78 0.43
C SER A 201 25.11 4.67 0.04
N THR A 202 24.03 4.53 0.80
CA THR A 202 22.98 3.53 0.58
C THR A 202 21.72 4.09 -0.06
N ARG A 203 21.64 5.42 -0.25
CA ARG A 203 20.42 6.14 -0.68
C ARG A 203 19.28 5.99 0.32
N ASP A 204 19.61 5.88 1.60
CA ASP A 204 18.64 5.70 2.68
C ASP A 204 18.54 6.97 3.55
N VAL A 205 17.71 6.92 4.58
CA VAL A 205 17.64 7.89 5.66
C VAL A 205 17.93 7.22 7.00
N LYS A 206 18.41 8.00 7.97
CA LYS A 206 18.82 7.50 9.28
C LYS A 206 18.60 8.54 10.37
N LEU A 207 18.75 8.13 11.62
CA LEU A 207 18.96 9.07 12.71
C LEU A 207 20.42 9.50 12.77
N GLU A 208 20.65 10.78 12.98
CA GLU A 208 21.97 11.37 13.26
C GLU A 208 21.95 12.10 14.60
N ASP A 209 23.11 12.33 15.19
CA ASP A 209 23.24 13.26 16.31
C ASP A 209 22.92 14.68 15.84
N SER A 210 21.92 15.31 16.45
CA SER A 210 21.49 16.67 16.11
C SER A 210 22.61 17.68 16.33
N SER A 211 23.53 17.41 17.27
CA SER A 211 24.65 18.28 17.54
C SER A 211 25.77 18.15 16.51
N ASN A 212 25.69 17.21 15.56
CA ASN A 212 26.73 16.99 14.56
C ASN A 212 26.18 16.94 13.13
N SER A 213 24.85 16.86 12.96
CA SER A 213 24.21 16.77 11.65
C SER A 213 24.31 18.08 10.89
N THR A 214 24.61 17.97 9.60
CA THR A 214 24.56 19.06 8.64
C THR A 214 23.35 18.93 7.71
N ALA A 215 22.39 18.06 8.04
CA ALA A 215 21.22 17.82 7.21
C ALA A 215 20.33 19.06 7.16
N ILE A 216 19.99 19.48 5.94
CA ILE A 216 19.10 20.61 5.67
C ILE A 216 17.99 20.11 4.77
N TRP A 217 16.80 20.00 5.35
CA TRP A 217 15.61 19.57 4.64
C TRP A 217 14.72 20.77 4.30
N THR A 218 14.19 20.78 3.09
CA THR A 218 13.29 21.83 2.63
C THR A 218 12.06 21.26 1.95
N TRP A 219 10.95 22.00 2.01
CA TRP A 219 9.80 21.72 1.17
C TRP A 219 9.90 22.54 -0.10
N ASP A 220 9.69 21.90 -1.26
CA ASP A 220 9.59 22.62 -2.53
C ASP A 220 8.14 22.84 -2.97
N GLU A 221 7.96 23.63 -4.03
CA GLU A 221 6.65 24.02 -4.58
C GLU A 221 5.80 22.85 -5.10
N TYR A 222 6.39 21.65 -5.22
CA TYR A 222 5.73 20.44 -5.70
C TYR A 222 5.38 19.46 -4.56
N GLU A 223 5.34 19.96 -3.31
CA GLU A 223 5.01 19.17 -2.10
C GLU A 223 6.03 18.05 -1.79
N ARG A 224 7.29 18.23 -2.22
CA ARG A 224 8.36 17.25 -1.98
C ARG A 224 9.21 17.67 -0.80
N PHE A 225 9.61 16.69 0.00
CA PHE A 225 10.54 16.88 1.10
C PHE A 225 11.98 16.59 0.63
N ARG A 226 12.79 17.63 0.54
CA ARG A 226 14.05 17.69 -0.23
C ARG A 226 15.27 17.74 0.68
N ILE A 227 16.36 17.11 0.25
CA ILE A 227 17.70 17.29 0.81
C ILE A 227 18.75 17.31 -0.30
N GLY A 228 19.41 18.47 -0.47
CA GLY A 228 20.33 18.69 -1.58
C GLY A 228 19.68 18.39 -2.95
N SER A 229 20.29 17.49 -3.73
CA SER A 229 19.78 17.06 -5.03
C SER A 229 18.73 15.94 -4.97
N TYR A 230 18.30 15.51 -3.78
CA TYR A 230 17.38 14.38 -3.59
C TYR A 230 16.04 14.82 -2.99
N ALA A 231 15.05 13.94 -3.12
CA ALA A 231 13.76 13.99 -2.44
C ALA A 231 13.55 12.69 -1.66
N LEU A 232 12.76 12.76 -0.59
CA LEU A 232 12.30 11.58 0.14
C LEU A 232 11.25 10.84 -0.70
N ASP A 233 11.51 9.58 -0.99
CA ASP A 233 10.73 8.76 -1.91
C ASP A 233 10.27 7.47 -1.23
N VAL A 234 9.00 7.10 -1.43
CA VAL A 234 8.47 5.80 -1.03
C VAL A 234 8.62 4.82 -2.20
N PRO A 235 9.40 3.73 -2.05
CA PRO A 235 9.56 2.75 -3.12
C PRO A 235 8.22 2.06 -3.43
N TRP A 236 8.07 1.55 -4.65
CA TRP A 236 6.86 0.84 -5.09
C TRP A 236 6.78 -0.61 -4.59
N GLU A 237 7.88 -1.13 -4.04
CA GLU A 237 8.00 -2.49 -3.54
C GLU A 237 7.19 -2.68 -2.26
N GLU A 238 6.33 -3.70 -2.26
CA GLU A 238 5.54 -4.06 -1.08
C GLU A 238 6.30 -5.07 -0.20
N PRO A 239 6.25 -4.94 1.14
CA PRO A 239 5.50 -3.92 1.88
C PRO A 239 6.22 -2.57 1.86
N ARG A 240 5.48 -1.48 1.61
CA ARG A 240 6.04 -0.11 1.57
C ARG A 240 6.36 0.45 2.95
N THR A 241 7.38 -0.11 3.59
CA THR A 241 7.80 0.30 4.94
C THR A 241 9.10 1.12 4.96
N LYS A 242 9.76 1.28 3.80
CA LYS A 242 11.02 2.02 3.66
C LYS A 242 10.80 3.38 2.99
N VAL A 243 11.81 4.24 3.10
CA VAL A 243 11.91 5.50 2.37
C VAL A 243 13.34 5.69 1.87
N TRP A 244 13.52 6.21 0.67
CA TRP A 244 14.83 6.39 0.04
C TRP A 244 15.08 7.84 -0.36
N LEU A 245 16.35 8.15 -0.62
CA LEU A 245 16.78 9.37 -1.27
C LEU A 245 16.85 9.14 -2.78
N TYR A 246 15.90 9.73 -3.51
CA TYR A 246 15.80 9.55 -4.96
C TYR A 246 15.84 10.89 -5.71
N PRO A 247 16.33 10.93 -6.97
CA PRO A 247 16.22 12.12 -7.80
C PRO A 247 14.77 12.64 -7.85
N PRO A 248 14.54 13.96 -7.77
CA PRO A 248 13.21 14.52 -7.71
C PRO A 248 12.42 14.25 -8.99
N HIS A 249 11.17 13.79 -8.84
CA HIS A 249 10.17 13.68 -9.90
C HIS A 249 8.79 14.05 -9.35
N ASP A 250 7.76 14.06 -10.21
CA ASP A 250 6.39 14.48 -9.84
C ASP A 250 5.49 13.28 -9.47
N GLY A 251 6.11 12.20 -8.97
CA GLY A 251 5.39 10.99 -8.58
C GLY A 251 4.71 11.19 -7.23
N LEU A 252 3.52 10.61 -7.04
CA LEU A 252 2.79 10.69 -5.77
C LEU A 252 3.60 10.11 -4.60
N ASN A 253 4.51 9.18 -4.89
CA ASN A 253 5.43 8.56 -3.92
C ASN A 253 6.54 9.49 -3.41
N GLN A 254 6.71 10.69 -3.97
CA GLN A 254 7.57 11.75 -3.42
C GLN A 254 6.80 12.92 -2.79
N LYS A 255 5.48 12.85 -2.81
CA LYS A 255 4.63 13.91 -2.24
C LYS A 255 4.30 13.57 -0.81
N TRP A 256 4.44 14.56 0.06
CA TRP A 256 4.18 14.43 1.49
C TRP A 256 3.13 15.46 1.91
N TRP A 257 2.53 15.25 3.08
CA TRP A 257 1.76 16.24 3.81
C TRP A 257 2.45 16.51 5.15
N LYS A 258 2.41 17.76 5.62
CA LYS A 258 2.52 18.03 7.04
C LYS A 258 1.16 17.83 7.69
N PHE A 259 1.11 17.17 8.84
CA PHE A 259 -0.16 16.95 9.53
C PHE A 259 -0.83 18.25 9.97
N SER A 260 -0.06 19.28 10.34
CA SER A 260 -0.60 20.62 10.62
C SER A 260 -1.39 21.21 9.45
N GLU A 261 -0.86 21.09 8.23
CA GLU A 261 -1.51 21.54 6.99
C GLU A 261 -2.71 20.64 6.64
N LEU A 262 -2.56 19.33 6.78
CA LEU A 262 -3.60 18.35 6.49
C LEU A 262 -4.87 18.56 7.33
N LYS A 263 -4.73 18.96 8.61
CA LYS A 263 -5.86 19.28 9.49
C LYS A 263 -6.76 20.40 8.98
N THR A 264 -6.20 21.33 8.19
CA THR A 264 -6.96 22.46 7.63
C THR A 264 -7.82 22.04 6.44
N ILE A 265 -7.50 20.92 5.77
CA ILE A 265 -8.18 20.47 4.54
C ILE A 265 -9.68 20.23 4.77
N PRO A 266 -10.12 19.48 5.81
CA PRO A 266 -11.54 19.26 6.06
C PRO A 266 -12.19 20.33 6.95
N GLU A 267 -11.47 21.37 7.39
CA GLU A 267 -12.00 22.36 8.33
C GLU A 267 -13.15 23.17 7.71
N GLY A 268 -14.31 23.16 8.37
CA GLY A 268 -15.54 23.79 7.87
C GLY A 268 -16.21 23.09 6.69
N ALA A 269 -15.61 22.03 6.13
CA ALA A 269 -16.20 21.27 5.03
C ALA A 269 -17.21 20.22 5.55
N PRO A 270 -18.42 20.12 4.96
CA PRO A 270 -19.38 19.08 5.33
C PRO A 270 -18.84 17.69 4.98
N PRO A 271 -19.29 16.62 5.68
CA PRO A 271 -18.98 15.24 5.30
C PRO A 271 -19.34 14.96 3.83
N ALA A 272 -18.53 14.12 3.17
CA ALA A 272 -18.83 13.70 1.80
C ALA A 272 -20.18 12.97 1.74
N VAL A 273 -20.94 13.21 0.67
CA VAL A 273 -22.18 12.50 0.37
C VAL A 273 -21.92 11.61 -0.83
N TYR A 274 -22.16 10.31 -0.69
CA TYR A 274 -21.97 9.36 -1.77
C TYR A 274 -23.28 9.12 -2.55
N PRO A 275 -23.23 9.03 -3.90
CA PRO A 275 -22.03 9.17 -4.70
C PRO A 275 -21.63 10.63 -4.97
N PHE A 276 -20.33 10.90 -5.14
CA PHE A 276 -19.81 12.19 -5.64
C PHE A 276 -18.91 12.01 -6.88
N PRO A 277 -18.79 13.01 -7.78
CA PRO A 277 -18.06 12.86 -9.05
C PRO A 277 -16.60 12.46 -8.85
N GLY A 278 -16.09 11.57 -9.70
CA GLY A 278 -14.69 11.13 -9.64
C GLY A 278 -13.68 12.24 -9.92
N SER A 279 -14.10 13.28 -10.65
CA SER A 279 -13.34 14.50 -10.93
C SER A 279 -13.27 15.46 -9.73
N ASP A 280 -14.02 15.23 -8.65
CA ASP A 280 -13.99 16.06 -7.45
C ASP A 280 -12.81 15.67 -6.55
N GLU A 281 -11.62 16.12 -6.95
CA GLU A 281 -10.39 15.92 -6.18
C GLU A 281 -10.42 16.62 -4.82
N THR A 282 -11.24 17.66 -4.64
CA THR A 282 -11.34 18.39 -3.36
C THR A 282 -12.02 17.52 -2.32
N THR A 283 -13.20 16.97 -2.63
CA THR A 283 -13.90 16.06 -1.73
C THR A 283 -13.07 14.78 -1.49
N TYR A 284 -12.39 14.27 -2.52
CA TYR A 284 -11.46 13.14 -2.35
C TYR A 284 -10.34 13.45 -1.33
N LYS A 285 -9.64 14.59 -1.47
CA LYS A 285 -8.57 15.00 -0.55
C LYS A 285 -9.10 15.21 0.87
N GLN A 286 -10.30 15.78 1.01
CA GLN A 286 -10.96 15.90 2.32
C GLN A 286 -11.25 14.54 2.95
N GLU A 287 -11.70 13.56 2.18
CA GLU A 287 -11.96 12.20 2.67
C GLU A 287 -10.69 11.47 3.12
N ILE A 288 -9.60 11.59 2.36
CA ILE A 288 -8.30 11.05 2.77
C ILE A 288 -7.80 11.75 4.04
N ALA A 289 -7.91 13.08 4.12
CA ALA A 289 -7.50 13.84 5.29
C ALA A 289 -8.30 13.46 6.55
N ARG A 290 -9.64 13.31 6.45
CA ARG A 290 -10.49 12.83 7.55
C ARG A 290 -10.07 11.46 8.04
N GLY A 291 -9.72 10.56 7.12
CA GLY A 291 -9.20 9.22 7.44
C GLY A 291 -7.96 9.30 8.31
N ILE A 292 -6.95 10.07 7.88
CA ILE A 292 -5.69 10.21 8.60
C ILE A 292 -5.88 10.92 9.95
N ILE A 293 -6.70 11.98 10.03
CA ILE A 293 -6.95 12.68 11.30
C ILE A 293 -7.61 11.77 12.33
N ASN A 294 -8.53 10.90 11.89
CA ASN A 294 -9.12 9.89 12.77
C ASN A 294 -8.09 8.91 13.32
N ASP A 295 -7.18 8.42 12.47
CA ASP A 295 -6.12 7.49 12.86
C ASP A 295 -5.15 8.12 13.87
N MET A 296 -4.86 9.41 13.70
CA MET A 296 -4.01 10.22 14.58
C MET A 296 -4.69 10.67 15.88
N SER A 297 -6.00 10.48 16.01
CA SER A 297 -6.75 10.94 17.19
C SER A 297 -6.71 9.95 18.34
N SER A 298 -6.86 10.46 19.57
CA SER A 298 -6.92 9.60 20.76
C SER A 298 -8.01 8.54 20.62
N LYS A 299 -7.69 7.31 21.04
CA LYS A 299 -8.64 6.20 21.09
C LYS A 299 -9.69 6.38 22.21
N SER A 300 -9.40 7.22 23.21
CA SER A 300 -10.33 7.54 24.30
C SER A 300 -11.53 8.39 23.86
N ASP A 301 -11.39 9.12 22.76
CA ASP A 301 -12.37 10.08 22.29
C ASP A 301 -13.16 9.51 21.11
N PRO A 302 -14.38 9.98 20.83
CA PRO A 302 -15.07 9.65 19.58
C PRO A 302 -14.24 10.06 18.36
N LEU A 303 -14.47 9.40 17.22
CA LEU A 303 -13.85 9.80 15.95
C LEU A 303 -14.14 11.29 15.65
N PRO A 304 -13.12 12.14 15.46
CA PRO A 304 -13.31 13.54 15.10
C PRO A 304 -14.16 13.73 13.84
N TYR A 305 -13.99 12.83 12.87
CA TYR A 305 -14.76 12.79 11.63
C TYR A 305 -15.42 11.43 11.44
N PRO A 306 -16.64 11.21 11.98
CA PRO A 306 -17.39 9.99 11.73
C PRO A 306 -17.51 9.69 10.23
N ARG A 307 -17.44 8.41 9.87
CA ARG A 307 -17.38 7.94 8.48
C ARG A 307 -18.76 7.51 7.98
N ASP A 308 -19.01 7.59 6.67
CA ASP A 308 -20.28 7.17 6.06
C ASP A 308 -20.38 5.64 5.93
N VAL A 309 -20.38 4.98 7.08
CA VAL A 309 -20.51 3.53 7.17
C VAL A 309 -21.94 3.06 6.88
N ALA A 310 -22.94 3.95 6.91
CA ALA A 310 -24.32 3.63 6.53
C ALA A 310 -24.42 3.29 5.03
N THR A 311 -23.70 4.02 4.18
CA THR A 311 -23.58 3.67 2.76
C THR A 311 -22.77 2.38 2.58
N PHE A 312 -21.60 2.28 3.22
CA PHE A 312 -20.75 1.09 3.17
C PHE A 312 -19.67 1.10 4.28
N PRO A 313 -19.37 -0.02 4.96
CA PRO A 313 -19.86 -1.39 4.73
C PRO A 313 -21.24 -1.69 5.32
N GLY A 314 -21.72 -0.84 6.23
CA GLY A 314 -23.01 -0.89 6.93
C GLY A 314 -22.86 -0.49 8.41
N THR A 315 -23.96 -0.15 9.06
CA THR A 315 -23.98 0.17 10.50
C THR A 315 -24.26 -1.06 11.36
N VAL A 316 -23.74 -1.05 12.59
CA VAL A 316 -24.12 -1.97 13.68
C VAL A 316 -24.92 -1.16 14.69
N ASP A 317 -26.06 -1.69 15.14
CA ASP A 317 -26.91 -1.05 16.13
C ASP A 317 -26.15 -0.90 17.47
N ALA A 318 -26.34 0.25 18.13
CA ALA A 318 -25.71 0.53 19.42
C ALA A 318 -26.22 -0.40 20.54
N SER A 319 -27.41 -0.97 20.38
CA SER A 319 -27.99 -1.97 21.29
C SER A 319 -27.48 -3.40 21.05
N THR A 320 -26.78 -3.66 19.94
CA THR A 320 -26.20 -4.98 19.66
C THR A 320 -25.13 -5.30 20.71
N PRO A 321 -25.24 -6.42 21.45
CA PRO A 321 -24.31 -6.73 22.52
C PRO A 321 -22.85 -6.81 22.06
N ARG A 322 -21.96 -6.16 22.80
CA ARG A 322 -20.52 -6.32 22.64
C ARG A 322 -20.03 -7.47 23.51
N ILE A 323 -19.29 -8.39 22.90
CA ILE A 323 -18.88 -9.65 23.52
C ILE A 323 -17.36 -9.75 23.66
N THR A 324 -16.93 -10.77 24.39
CA THR A 324 -15.56 -11.28 24.39
C THR A 324 -15.56 -12.68 23.82
N LYS A 325 -14.67 -12.96 22.87
CA LYS A 325 -14.49 -14.28 22.27
C LYS A 325 -13.03 -14.70 22.33
N LYS A 326 -12.80 -15.93 22.77
CA LYS A 326 -11.50 -16.60 22.61
C LYS A 326 -11.42 -17.19 21.21
N VAL A 327 -10.37 -16.85 20.47
CA VAL A 327 -10.09 -17.32 19.11
C VAL A 327 -8.74 -18.04 19.14
N THR A 328 -8.71 -19.29 18.70
CA THR A 328 -7.45 -20.02 18.49
C THR A 328 -6.91 -19.65 17.12
N LEU A 329 -5.74 -19.01 17.07
CA LEU A 329 -5.00 -18.74 15.84
C LEU A 329 -4.13 -19.94 15.53
N ASP A 330 -4.27 -20.48 14.32
CA ASP A 330 -3.52 -21.64 13.86
C ASP A 330 -2.46 -21.23 12.83
N LEU A 331 -1.26 -21.01 13.34
CA LEU A 331 -0.04 -20.78 12.58
C LEU A 331 0.82 -22.05 12.56
N SER A 332 0.25 -23.24 12.81
CA SER A 332 1.03 -24.49 12.82
C SER A 332 1.52 -24.88 11.43
N VAL A 333 0.87 -24.33 10.40
CA VAL A 333 1.27 -24.39 9.00
C VAL A 333 1.26 -22.97 8.45
N LEU A 334 2.45 -22.45 8.17
CA LEU A 334 2.66 -21.13 7.56
C LEU A 334 3.36 -21.28 6.22
N GLY A 335 3.09 -20.31 5.35
CA GLY A 335 3.67 -20.29 4.02
C GLY A 335 2.98 -21.29 3.09
N GLN A 336 3.37 -21.20 1.83
CA GLN A 336 2.92 -22.06 0.75
C GLN A 336 4.14 -22.39 -0.11
N ASP A 337 4.04 -23.46 -0.89
CA ASP A 337 5.12 -23.78 -1.83
C ASP A 337 5.37 -22.56 -2.74
N ARG A 338 6.62 -22.11 -2.79
CA ARG A 338 7.00 -20.94 -3.59
C ARG A 338 6.98 -21.27 -5.08
N ASP A 339 6.94 -22.57 -5.40
CA ASP A 339 7.00 -23.09 -6.76
C ASP A 339 5.63 -23.37 -7.37
N PHE A 340 4.53 -22.91 -6.74
CA PHE A 340 3.22 -22.96 -7.39
C PHE A 340 3.17 -22.15 -8.70
N ARG A 341 4.09 -21.17 -8.87
CA ARG A 341 4.24 -20.32 -10.06
C ARG A 341 2.94 -19.61 -10.48
N MET A 342 2.05 -19.32 -9.53
CA MET A 342 0.72 -18.72 -9.73
C MET A 342 0.42 -17.68 -8.65
N THR A 343 -0.72 -16.99 -8.72
CA THR A 343 -1.16 -16.11 -7.62
C THR A 343 -1.67 -16.96 -6.46
N VAL A 344 -0.82 -17.14 -5.45
CA VAL A 344 -1.15 -17.94 -4.26
C VAL A 344 -1.98 -17.12 -3.25
N PRO A 345 -3.05 -17.70 -2.68
CA PRO A 345 -3.75 -17.09 -1.56
C PRO A 345 -2.82 -16.82 -0.37
N LYS A 346 -3.04 -15.74 0.38
CA LYS A 346 -2.27 -15.50 1.61
C LYS A 346 -2.90 -16.22 2.81
N ASP A 347 -2.13 -16.38 3.87
CA ASP A 347 -2.57 -17.02 5.11
C ASP A 347 -3.45 -16.06 5.92
N TRP A 348 -4.72 -15.96 5.52
CA TRP A 348 -5.78 -15.25 6.23
C TRP A 348 -6.64 -16.24 7.00
N GLN A 349 -6.72 -16.06 8.31
CA GLN A 349 -7.68 -16.75 9.16
C GLN A 349 -8.84 -15.81 9.48
N LEU A 350 -10.02 -16.13 8.97
CA LEU A 350 -11.24 -15.41 9.29
C LEU A 350 -11.71 -15.70 10.73
N THR A 351 -12.61 -14.85 11.21
CA THR A 351 -13.36 -15.09 12.44
C THR A 351 -14.85 -14.85 12.21
N GLU A 352 -15.69 -15.33 13.14
CA GLU A 352 -17.11 -14.97 13.20
C GLU A 352 -17.36 -13.61 13.89
N LEU A 353 -16.36 -12.72 13.92
CA LEU A 353 -16.40 -11.46 14.66
C LEU A 353 -16.40 -10.27 13.71
N TYR A 354 -17.03 -9.18 14.14
CA TYR A 354 -17.06 -7.91 13.44
C TYR A 354 -16.74 -6.78 14.43
N LEU A 355 -15.87 -5.86 14.02
CA LEU A 355 -15.59 -4.63 14.75
C LEU A 355 -16.51 -3.53 14.21
N ALA A 356 -17.40 -2.99 15.06
CA ALA A 356 -18.23 -1.85 14.66
C ALA A 356 -17.38 -0.59 14.50
N ALA A 357 -17.79 0.30 13.59
CA ALA A 357 -17.06 1.53 13.31
C ALA A 357 -16.96 2.44 14.54
N GLY A 358 -15.76 2.87 14.87
CA GLY A 358 -15.46 3.74 16.01
C GLY A 358 -15.31 3.02 17.36
N ASP A 359 -15.71 1.75 17.47
CA ASP A 359 -15.51 0.97 18.69
C ASP A 359 -14.00 0.66 18.88
N VAL A 360 -13.55 0.69 20.13
CA VAL A 360 -12.20 0.28 20.52
C VAL A 360 -12.23 -1.19 20.90
N CYS A 361 -11.69 -2.05 20.04
CA CYS A 361 -11.52 -3.47 20.28
C CYS A 361 -10.21 -3.73 21.02
N GLN A 362 -10.21 -4.72 21.91
CA GLN A 362 -9.01 -5.19 22.58
C GLN A 362 -8.66 -6.57 22.04
N VAL A 363 -7.43 -6.71 21.53
CA VAL A 363 -6.83 -7.97 21.11
C VAL A 363 -5.76 -8.32 22.12
N ILE A 364 -5.95 -9.42 22.85
CA ILE A 364 -5.10 -9.80 23.97
C ILE A 364 -4.36 -11.08 23.59
N LEU A 365 -3.10 -10.92 23.17
CA LEU A 365 -2.20 -12.05 22.97
C LEU A 365 -1.63 -12.49 24.33
N PRO A 366 -1.28 -13.78 24.52
CA PRO A 366 -0.60 -14.22 25.73
C PRO A 366 0.72 -13.45 25.94
N GLU A 367 0.98 -12.99 27.16
CA GLU A 367 2.26 -12.33 27.51
C GLU A 367 3.47 -13.25 27.34
N THR A 368 3.26 -14.57 27.31
CA THR A 368 4.29 -15.57 27.07
C THR A 368 4.71 -15.68 25.60
N LEU A 369 3.96 -15.07 24.68
CA LEU A 369 4.29 -15.08 23.26
C LEU A 369 5.53 -14.21 23.02
N SER A 370 6.48 -14.69 22.22
CA SER A 370 7.68 -13.89 21.92
C SER A 370 7.33 -12.71 21.02
N GLU A 371 8.15 -11.65 21.03
CA GLU A 371 7.96 -10.52 20.11
C GLU A 371 8.04 -10.97 18.64
N ALA A 372 8.93 -11.91 18.32
CA ALA A 372 9.06 -12.46 16.96
C ALA A 372 7.79 -13.20 16.52
N GLN A 373 7.18 -13.99 17.41
CA GLN A 373 5.91 -14.67 17.15
C GLN A 373 4.75 -13.68 17.00
N ALA A 374 4.71 -12.62 17.82
CA ALA A 374 3.68 -11.59 17.70
C ALA A 374 3.78 -10.81 16.38
N LEU A 375 4.99 -10.53 15.88
CA LEU A 375 5.23 -9.89 14.58
C LEU A 375 4.73 -10.71 13.38
N GLN A 376 4.45 -12.01 13.58
CA GLN A 376 3.81 -12.83 12.55
C GLN A 376 2.30 -12.67 12.47
N ILE A 377 1.69 -11.90 13.38
CA ILE A 377 0.25 -11.75 13.50
C ILE A 377 -0.11 -10.28 13.24
N THR A 378 -0.93 -10.04 12.23
CA THR A 378 -1.54 -8.72 11.97
C THR A 378 -3.04 -8.87 11.96
N VAL A 379 -3.77 -7.91 12.54
CA VAL A 379 -5.23 -7.88 12.52
C VAL A 379 -5.69 -7.00 11.36
N ARG A 380 -6.55 -7.56 10.51
CA ARG A 380 -7.22 -6.85 9.42
C ARG A 380 -8.70 -6.69 9.73
N ILE A 381 -9.22 -5.49 9.51
CA ILE A 381 -10.64 -5.15 9.63
C ILE A 381 -11.20 -4.88 8.24
N GLY A 382 -12.09 -5.76 7.78
CA GLY A 382 -12.68 -5.73 6.44
C GLY A 382 -11.84 -6.47 5.39
N ALA A 383 -12.49 -7.21 4.49
CA ALA A 383 -11.81 -8.03 3.48
C ALA A 383 -11.36 -7.21 2.26
N GLN A 384 -12.01 -6.09 1.95
CA GLN A 384 -11.82 -5.28 0.75
C GLN A 384 -10.42 -4.64 0.66
N THR A 385 -9.67 -4.89 -0.41
CA THR A 385 -8.31 -4.33 -0.58
C THR A 385 -8.23 -3.11 -1.49
N ASP A 386 -9.32 -2.78 -2.17
CA ASP A 386 -9.33 -1.71 -3.17
C ASP A 386 -9.28 -0.32 -2.56
N TRP A 387 -8.28 0.45 -2.99
CA TRP A 387 -8.21 1.89 -2.79
C TRP A 387 -8.64 2.61 -4.06
N LEU A 388 -9.85 3.20 -4.01
CA LEU A 388 -10.38 4.02 -5.10
C LEU A 388 -9.61 5.34 -5.16
N GLN A 389 -8.77 5.51 -6.17
CA GLN A 389 -8.02 6.74 -6.43
C GLN A 389 -8.69 7.54 -7.56
N PRO A 390 -8.41 8.85 -7.71
CA PRO A 390 -8.99 9.67 -8.78
C PRO A 390 -8.72 9.11 -10.19
N LYS A 391 -7.61 8.38 -10.36
CA LYS A 391 -7.22 7.75 -11.62
C LYS A 391 -7.69 6.30 -11.78
N SER A 392 -8.35 5.71 -10.78
CA SER A 392 -8.92 4.37 -10.91
C SER A 392 -9.95 4.36 -12.04
N SER A 393 -9.95 3.32 -12.88
CA SER A 393 -10.77 3.24 -14.09
C SER A 393 -12.27 3.41 -13.82
N ASN A 394 -12.76 2.84 -12.72
CA ASN A 394 -14.16 2.96 -12.30
C ASN A 394 -14.50 4.30 -11.61
N VAL A 395 -13.53 5.22 -11.49
CA VAL A 395 -13.65 6.53 -10.83
C VAL A 395 -13.43 7.68 -11.81
N ILE A 396 -12.36 7.66 -12.61
CA ILE A 396 -11.87 8.82 -13.37
C ILE A 396 -12.92 9.53 -14.24
N ASN A 397 -13.85 8.78 -14.83
CA ASN A 397 -14.99 9.30 -15.61
C ASN A 397 -16.35 8.91 -14.99
N GLY A 398 -16.35 8.58 -13.71
CA GLY A 398 -17.50 8.09 -12.97
C GLY A 398 -17.68 8.86 -11.67
N GLN A 399 -17.88 8.11 -10.59
CA GLN A 399 -18.19 8.65 -9.26
C GLN A 399 -17.62 7.74 -8.19
N TYR A 400 -17.29 8.30 -7.03
CA TYR A 400 -17.09 7.53 -5.81
C TYR A 400 -18.47 7.14 -5.28
N LYS A 401 -18.74 5.85 -5.12
CA LYS A 401 -20.00 5.29 -4.56
C LYS A 401 -19.87 4.89 -3.10
N ARG A 402 -18.64 4.88 -2.57
CA ARG A 402 -18.28 4.64 -1.17
C ARG A 402 -16.97 5.36 -0.88
N MET A 403 -16.55 5.35 0.38
CA MET A 403 -15.27 5.89 0.81
C MET A 403 -14.10 5.28 0.01
N PRO A 404 -13.04 6.07 -0.30
CA PRO A 404 -11.89 5.59 -1.05
C PRO A 404 -11.22 4.35 -0.47
N ILE A 405 -11.11 4.31 0.86
CA ILE A 405 -10.53 3.24 1.67
C ILE A 405 -11.59 2.79 2.67
N VAL A 406 -11.69 1.48 2.90
CA VAL A 406 -12.74 0.85 3.74
C VAL A 406 -12.25 -0.34 4.57
N SER A 407 -10.96 -0.60 4.56
CA SER A 407 -10.35 -1.64 5.40
C SER A 407 -9.06 -1.11 6.02
N GLU A 408 -8.67 -1.74 7.12
CA GLU A 408 -7.52 -1.32 7.91
C GLU A 408 -6.76 -2.51 8.44
N THR A 409 -5.46 -2.34 8.66
CA THR A 409 -4.59 -3.32 9.30
C THR A 409 -3.97 -2.74 10.56
N PHE A 410 -3.73 -3.58 11.55
CA PHE A 410 -3.20 -3.23 12.86
C PHE A 410 -2.21 -4.29 13.32
N ASP A 411 -1.02 -3.85 13.70
CA ASP A 411 -0.03 -4.72 14.34
C ASP A 411 -0.44 -5.02 15.78
N VAL A 412 -0.12 -6.22 16.26
CA VAL A 412 -0.39 -6.66 17.64
C VAL A 412 0.90 -7.06 18.33
N LYS A 413 0.90 -6.96 19.65
CA LYS A 413 2.05 -7.31 20.51
C LYS A 413 1.59 -8.23 21.64
N PRO A 414 2.52 -8.93 22.32
CA PRO A 414 2.19 -9.71 23.51
C PRO A 414 1.45 -8.84 24.54
N GLY A 415 0.41 -9.38 25.16
CA GLY A 415 -0.49 -8.64 26.04
C GLY A 415 -1.58 -7.87 25.30
N LEU A 416 -2.04 -6.77 25.91
CA LEU A 416 -3.15 -5.95 25.40
C LEU A 416 -2.71 -5.06 24.23
N THR A 417 -3.43 -5.18 23.11
CA THR A 417 -3.41 -4.22 22.00
C THR A 417 -4.81 -3.63 21.80
N GLU A 418 -4.92 -2.31 21.80
CA GLU A 418 -6.18 -1.60 21.52
C GLU A 418 -6.20 -1.12 20.07
N ILE A 419 -7.22 -1.55 19.32
CA ILE A 419 -7.42 -1.18 17.92
C ILE A 419 -8.79 -0.51 17.75
N ARG A 420 -8.87 0.49 16.87
CA ARG A 420 -10.12 1.17 16.53
C ARG A 420 -10.18 1.31 15.02
N SER A 421 -11.18 0.71 14.39
CA SER A 421 -11.43 0.92 12.97
C SER A 421 -12.47 2.02 12.78
N GLN A 422 -12.19 2.95 11.86
CA GLN A 422 -13.12 4.02 11.53
C GLN A 422 -14.21 3.60 10.53
N TYR A 423 -14.02 2.45 9.86
CA TYR A 423 -14.97 1.89 8.89
C TYR A 423 -15.77 0.72 9.46
N GLY A 424 -15.18 0.00 10.42
CA GLY A 424 -15.69 -1.29 10.87
C GLY A 424 -15.52 -2.39 9.81
N GLY A 425 -15.64 -3.64 10.22
CA GLY A 425 -15.42 -4.78 9.32
C GLY A 425 -15.31 -6.12 10.05
N ASN A 426 -15.35 -7.22 9.30
CA ASN A 426 -15.00 -8.53 9.84
C ASN A 426 -13.55 -8.53 10.33
N ILE A 427 -13.30 -9.21 11.45
CA ILE A 427 -11.95 -9.37 12.01
C ILE A 427 -11.29 -10.57 11.35
N ILE A 428 -10.16 -10.34 10.69
CA ILE A 428 -9.37 -11.33 9.97
C ILE A 428 -7.95 -11.26 10.53
N PHE A 429 -7.40 -12.39 10.96
CA PHE A 429 -5.98 -12.47 11.31
C PHE A 429 -5.18 -12.83 10.07
N MET A 430 -4.15 -12.06 9.78
CA MET A 430 -3.21 -12.32 8.70
C MET A 430 -1.90 -12.82 9.29
N PHE A 431 -1.32 -13.83 8.65
CA PHE A 431 -0.06 -14.40 9.08
C PHE A 431 1.05 -14.14 8.07
N SER A 432 2.24 -13.85 8.57
CA SER A 432 3.48 -13.85 7.80
C SER A 432 4.31 -15.09 8.11
N GLU A 433 5.22 -15.47 7.21
CA GLU A 433 6.11 -16.61 7.41
C GLU A 433 7.00 -16.43 8.65
N GLY A 434 7.31 -17.54 9.33
CA GLY A 434 8.19 -17.57 10.49
C GLY A 434 8.04 -18.84 11.30
N GLU A 435 8.01 -18.73 12.63
CA GLU A 435 7.81 -19.84 13.57
C GLU A 435 6.40 -20.43 13.44
N HIS A 436 6.30 -21.76 13.59
CA HIS A 436 5.02 -22.46 13.53
C HIS A 436 4.47 -22.72 14.94
N PHE A 437 3.26 -22.25 15.23
CA PHE A 437 2.65 -22.40 16.55
C PHE A 437 1.13 -22.22 16.50
N THR A 438 0.45 -22.54 17.60
CA THR A 438 -0.96 -22.16 17.82
C THR A 438 -1.02 -21.25 19.03
N VAL A 439 -1.94 -20.29 19.03
CA VAL A 439 -2.10 -19.36 20.15
C VAL A 439 -3.57 -19.00 20.37
N ASP A 440 -4.01 -19.04 21.61
CA ASP A 440 -5.33 -18.54 22.00
C ASP A 440 -5.28 -17.04 22.26
N VAL A 441 -6.17 -16.31 21.62
CA VAL A 441 -6.28 -14.85 21.69
C VAL A 441 -7.66 -14.47 22.19
N ASP A 442 -7.73 -13.58 23.16
CA ASP A 442 -9.00 -13.00 23.59
C ASP A 442 -9.27 -11.71 22.81
N VAL A 443 -10.43 -11.64 22.14
CA VAL A 443 -10.88 -10.49 21.37
C VAL A 443 -12.12 -9.92 22.05
N THR A 444 -12.06 -8.68 22.52
CA THR A 444 -13.11 -8.05 23.33
C THR A 444 -13.68 -6.80 22.65
N ASN A 445 -14.90 -6.44 23.06
CA ASN A 445 -15.66 -5.31 22.55
C ASN A 445 -15.98 -5.40 21.04
N VAL A 446 -16.45 -6.57 20.63
CA VAL A 446 -16.79 -6.91 19.23
C VAL A 446 -18.21 -7.46 19.15
N VAL A 447 -18.78 -7.55 17.94
CA VAL A 447 -20.08 -8.19 17.71
C VAL A 447 -19.92 -9.51 16.97
N GLU A 448 -20.86 -10.43 17.19
CA GLU A 448 -20.95 -11.64 16.38
C GLU A 448 -21.41 -11.30 14.96
N ALA A 449 -20.67 -11.77 13.96
CA ALA A 449 -21.02 -11.67 12.56
C ALA A 449 -21.81 -12.91 12.10
N PRO A 450 -22.67 -12.79 11.07
CA PRO A 450 -23.14 -13.95 10.35
C PRO A 450 -21.96 -14.69 9.72
N TYR A 451 -21.82 -15.97 10.06
CA TYR A 451 -20.76 -16.83 9.58
C TYR A 451 -21.31 -18.21 9.23
N TYR A 452 -21.04 -18.66 8.01
CA TYR A 452 -21.46 -19.97 7.53
C TYR A 452 -20.24 -20.83 7.21
N ARG A 453 -20.19 -22.06 7.72
CA ARG A 453 -19.14 -23.04 7.40
C ARG A 453 -19.74 -24.24 6.67
N TYR A 454 -19.36 -24.44 5.43
CA TYR A 454 -19.82 -25.55 4.59
C TYR A 454 -19.56 -26.90 5.26
N GLY A 455 -20.59 -27.76 5.27
CA GLY A 455 -20.54 -29.08 5.91
C GLY A 455 -20.54 -29.08 7.45
N GLN A 456 -20.55 -27.91 8.11
CA GLN A 456 -20.59 -27.80 9.57
C GLN A 456 -21.80 -27.04 10.08
N THR A 457 -22.13 -25.89 9.47
CA THR A 457 -23.31 -25.10 9.82
C THR A 457 -24.53 -25.67 9.12
N SER A 458 -25.54 -26.09 9.87
CA SER A 458 -26.80 -26.57 9.28
C SER A 458 -27.65 -25.44 8.73
N ASN A 459 -28.51 -25.73 7.75
CA ASN A 459 -29.50 -24.76 7.24
C ASN A 459 -30.42 -24.19 8.35
N ALA A 460 -30.72 -24.97 9.40
CA ALA A 460 -31.53 -24.50 10.52
C ALA A 460 -30.78 -23.48 11.41
N GLU A 461 -29.50 -23.71 11.67
CA GLU A 461 -28.64 -22.73 12.37
C GLU A 461 -28.47 -21.47 11.52
N TRP A 462 -28.30 -21.64 10.20
CA TRP A 462 -28.15 -20.53 9.27
C TRP A 462 -29.32 -19.54 9.29
N GLU A 463 -30.56 -20.02 9.41
CA GLU A 463 -31.75 -19.15 9.52
C GLU A 463 -31.67 -18.19 10.72
N THR A 464 -30.98 -18.58 11.79
CA THR A 464 -30.73 -17.71 12.95
C THR A 464 -29.48 -16.85 12.74
N ILE A 465 -28.39 -17.45 12.26
CA ILE A 465 -27.08 -16.78 12.10
C ILE A 465 -27.17 -15.61 11.12
N LYS A 466 -27.86 -15.78 9.99
CA LYS A 466 -27.99 -14.74 8.95
C LYS A 466 -28.73 -13.48 9.43
N MET A 467 -29.42 -13.57 10.56
CA MET A 467 -30.16 -12.47 11.18
C MET A 467 -29.32 -11.67 12.18
N ARG A 468 -28.07 -12.05 12.45
CA ARG A 468 -27.12 -11.23 13.23
C ARG A 468 -26.96 -9.84 12.60
N ASP A 469 -26.62 -8.88 13.45
CA ASP A 469 -26.66 -7.46 13.11
C ASP A 469 -25.48 -6.98 12.26
N ALA A 470 -24.33 -7.66 12.32
CA ALA A 470 -23.15 -7.24 11.57
C ALA A 470 -23.44 -7.12 10.06
N PRO A 471 -22.98 -6.06 9.39
CA PRO A 471 -23.39 -5.73 8.03
C PRO A 471 -22.73 -6.58 6.94
N GLN A 472 -21.68 -7.32 7.28
CA GLN A 472 -20.95 -8.21 6.39
C GLN A 472 -20.98 -9.65 6.92
N THR A 473 -21.19 -10.59 6.01
CA THR A 473 -21.24 -12.03 6.26
C THR A 473 -20.04 -12.69 5.60
N LEU A 474 -19.45 -13.67 6.27
CA LEU A 474 -18.46 -14.57 5.69
C LEU A 474 -19.06 -15.97 5.53
N MET A 475 -18.93 -16.56 4.34
CA MET A 475 -19.29 -17.95 4.06
C MET A 475 -18.03 -18.70 3.62
N GLU A 476 -17.74 -19.83 4.26
CA GLU A 476 -16.44 -20.49 4.15
C GLU A 476 -16.58 -21.97 3.79
N SER A 477 -15.70 -22.44 2.92
CA SER A 477 -15.45 -23.86 2.64
C SER A 477 -13.95 -24.20 2.84
N ASP A 478 -13.51 -25.39 2.46
CA ASP A 478 -12.09 -25.76 2.56
C ASP A 478 -11.23 -25.02 1.51
N LYS A 479 -11.82 -24.67 0.37
CA LYS A 479 -11.11 -24.03 -0.75
C LYS A 479 -11.34 -22.51 -0.86
N CYS A 480 -12.42 -21.97 -0.31
CA CYS A 480 -12.71 -20.54 -0.48
C CYS A 480 -13.45 -19.86 0.67
N VAL A 481 -13.41 -18.53 0.64
CA VAL A 481 -14.17 -17.62 1.50
C VAL A 481 -14.93 -16.66 0.59
N VAL A 482 -16.23 -16.50 0.84
CA VAL A 482 -17.10 -15.54 0.16
C VAL A 482 -17.51 -14.47 1.16
N ALA A 483 -17.12 -13.22 0.89
CA ALA A 483 -17.46 -12.06 1.71
C ALA A 483 -18.54 -11.23 1.03
N VAL A 484 -19.71 -11.13 1.67
CA VAL A 484 -20.91 -10.47 1.11
C VAL A 484 -21.59 -9.57 2.13
N ALA A 485 -22.37 -8.61 1.64
CA ALA A 485 -23.26 -7.84 2.50
C ALA A 485 -24.31 -8.77 3.14
N THR A 486 -24.53 -8.64 4.44
CA THR A 486 -25.49 -9.46 5.20
C THR A 486 -26.91 -9.38 4.64
N LYS A 487 -27.30 -8.24 4.05
CA LYS A 487 -28.61 -8.11 3.38
C LYS A 487 -28.80 -9.05 2.19
N ASP A 488 -27.73 -9.49 1.53
CA ASP A 488 -27.82 -10.50 0.46
C ASP A 488 -27.72 -11.91 1.02
N ALA A 489 -26.84 -12.14 2.00
CA ALA A 489 -26.75 -13.42 2.70
C ALA A 489 -28.08 -13.83 3.35
N ARG A 490 -28.85 -12.88 3.89
CA ARG A 490 -30.21 -13.14 4.43
C ARG A 490 -31.17 -13.80 3.44
N LYS A 491 -30.95 -13.57 2.14
CA LYS A 491 -31.78 -14.14 1.05
C LYS A 491 -31.37 -15.57 0.69
N VAL A 492 -30.19 -16.03 1.14
CA VAL A 492 -29.71 -17.39 0.92
C VAL A 492 -30.48 -18.35 1.83
N THR A 493 -31.29 -19.21 1.23
CA THR A 493 -32.08 -20.24 1.94
C THR A 493 -31.38 -21.59 1.99
N ASN A 494 -30.47 -21.86 1.05
CA ASN A 494 -29.69 -23.09 0.97
C ASN A 494 -28.19 -22.78 0.82
N PRO A 495 -27.52 -22.34 1.90
CA PRO A 495 -26.10 -21.99 1.86
C PRO A 495 -25.19 -23.17 1.52
N ASP A 496 -25.59 -24.41 1.83
CA ASP A 496 -24.85 -25.62 1.42
C ASP A 496 -24.76 -25.73 -0.11
N GLU A 497 -25.86 -25.51 -0.82
CA GLU A 497 -25.87 -25.53 -2.29
C GLU A 497 -25.03 -24.40 -2.89
N LEU A 498 -25.07 -23.21 -2.32
CA LEU A 498 -24.23 -22.10 -2.79
C LEU A 498 -22.74 -22.44 -2.63
N MET A 499 -22.34 -22.87 -1.44
CA MET A 499 -20.93 -23.13 -1.15
C MET A 499 -20.43 -24.41 -1.82
N SER A 500 -21.29 -25.41 -2.08
CA SER A 500 -20.91 -26.59 -2.85
C SER A 500 -20.55 -26.23 -4.30
N ARG A 501 -21.22 -25.24 -4.90
CA ARG A 501 -20.90 -24.77 -6.25
C ARG A 501 -19.56 -24.06 -6.30
N TYR A 502 -19.27 -23.21 -5.32
CA TYR A 502 -17.94 -22.60 -5.22
C TYR A 502 -16.85 -23.66 -5.00
N GLU A 503 -17.08 -24.67 -4.15
CA GLU A 503 -16.18 -25.81 -3.94
C GLU A 503 -15.91 -26.62 -5.22
N GLU A 504 -16.95 -26.85 -6.02
CA GLU A 504 -16.88 -27.55 -7.31
C GLU A 504 -16.00 -26.78 -8.30
N ILE A 505 -16.25 -25.48 -8.48
CA ILE A 505 -15.48 -24.63 -9.39
C ILE A 505 -14.00 -24.56 -8.98
N MET A 506 -13.72 -24.39 -7.69
CA MET A 506 -12.33 -24.42 -7.20
C MET A 506 -11.68 -25.78 -7.44
N GLY A 507 -12.44 -26.87 -7.33
CA GLY A 507 -11.98 -28.22 -7.68
C GLY A 507 -11.62 -28.36 -9.16
N MET A 508 -12.47 -27.84 -10.05
CA MET A 508 -12.22 -27.84 -11.51
C MET A 508 -11.00 -27.00 -11.88
N LEU A 509 -10.82 -25.84 -11.26
CA LEU A 509 -9.63 -25.00 -11.44
C LEU A 509 -8.35 -25.70 -10.98
N ASN A 510 -8.38 -26.31 -9.78
CA ASN A 510 -7.26 -27.08 -9.28
C ASN A 510 -6.87 -28.21 -10.26
N TYR A 511 -7.87 -28.94 -10.76
CA TYR A 511 -7.65 -30.00 -11.74
C TYR A 511 -7.03 -29.46 -13.03
N ALA A 512 -7.60 -28.40 -13.62
CA ALA A 512 -7.11 -27.78 -14.85
C ALA A 512 -5.69 -27.20 -14.70
N ALA A 513 -5.36 -26.69 -13.51
CA ALA A 513 -4.01 -26.24 -13.16
C ALA A 513 -3.02 -27.41 -13.00
N GLY A 514 -3.48 -28.65 -13.08
CA GLY A 514 -2.65 -29.85 -13.02
C GLY A 514 -2.37 -30.35 -11.61
N PHE A 515 -3.06 -29.87 -10.58
CA PHE A 515 -2.97 -30.45 -9.24
C PHE A 515 -3.66 -31.82 -9.22
N ASP A 516 -3.09 -32.75 -8.44
CA ASP A 516 -3.59 -34.12 -8.26
C ASP A 516 -3.07 -34.71 -6.93
N GLU A 517 -3.17 -36.03 -6.74
CA GLU A 517 -2.73 -36.69 -5.51
C GLU A 517 -1.20 -36.61 -5.29
N SER A 518 -0.42 -36.36 -6.34
CA SER A 518 1.04 -36.21 -6.26
C SER A 518 1.49 -34.79 -5.92
N GLU A 519 0.63 -33.79 -6.17
CA GLU A 519 0.88 -32.37 -5.91
C GLU A 519 -0.41 -31.68 -5.47
N ALA A 520 -0.51 -31.42 -4.16
CA ALA A 520 -1.69 -30.78 -3.58
C ALA A 520 -1.81 -29.31 -4.04
N PRO A 521 -3.05 -28.79 -4.22
CA PRO A 521 -3.27 -27.39 -4.53
C PRO A 521 -2.83 -26.47 -3.37
N PRO A 522 -2.76 -25.14 -3.61
CA PRO A 522 -2.51 -24.15 -2.57
C PRO A 522 -3.38 -24.38 -1.34
N ARG A 523 -2.74 -24.40 -0.16
CA ARG A 523 -3.41 -24.60 1.13
C ARG A 523 -4.37 -23.46 1.47
N GLY A 524 -3.98 -22.23 1.14
CA GLY A 524 -4.77 -21.05 1.44
C GLY A 524 -6.07 -21.01 0.64
N LYS A 525 -7.10 -20.41 1.24
CA LYS A 525 -8.44 -20.30 0.64
C LYS A 525 -8.46 -19.14 -0.35
N GLN A 526 -9.08 -19.31 -1.52
CA GLN A 526 -9.38 -18.18 -2.40
C GLN A 526 -10.44 -17.28 -1.74
N TRP A 527 -10.23 -15.96 -1.74
CA TRP A 527 -11.21 -15.01 -1.18
C TRP A 527 -11.94 -14.29 -2.30
N LEU A 528 -13.27 -14.36 -2.31
CA LEU A 528 -14.15 -13.67 -3.25
C LEU A 528 -14.92 -12.59 -2.49
N VAL A 529 -14.57 -11.33 -2.71
CA VAL A 529 -15.05 -10.19 -1.93
C VAL A 529 -16.00 -9.34 -2.76
N ASN A 530 -17.24 -9.20 -2.30
CA ASN A 530 -18.25 -8.41 -2.97
C ASN A 530 -18.28 -6.97 -2.44
N ASP A 531 -17.83 -6.01 -3.26
CA ASP A 531 -17.71 -4.60 -2.90
C ASP A 531 -18.79 -3.75 -3.61
N THR A 532 -19.21 -2.65 -2.97
CA THR A 532 -20.08 -1.64 -3.58
C THR A 532 -19.42 -0.93 -4.75
N GLN A 533 -18.09 -0.84 -4.77
CA GLN A 533 -17.32 -0.33 -5.90
C GLN A 533 -15.87 -0.83 -5.82
N ILE A 534 -15.36 -1.32 -6.95
CA ILE A 534 -13.95 -1.72 -7.13
C ILE A 534 -13.24 -0.72 -8.06
N THR A 535 -11.92 -0.80 -8.14
CA THR A 535 -11.03 0.12 -8.86
C THR A 535 -11.15 0.02 -10.38
N VAL A 536 -11.36 -1.19 -10.92
CA VAL A 536 -11.41 -1.46 -12.37
C VAL A 536 -12.38 -2.60 -12.69
N GLY A 537 -13.04 -2.51 -13.85
CA GLY A 537 -13.86 -3.59 -14.39
C GLY A 537 -15.12 -3.88 -13.56
N GLY A 538 -15.80 -4.99 -13.90
CA GLY A 538 -16.91 -5.55 -13.11
C GLY A 538 -16.44 -6.54 -12.04
N ALA A 539 -15.27 -7.13 -12.24
CA ALA A 539 -14.52 -7.91 -11.28
C ALA A 539 -13.03 -7.81 -11.64
N HIS A 540 -12.14 -8.16 -10.73
CA HIS A 540 -10.74 -8.40 -11.04
C HIS A 540 -10.12 -9.46 -10.12
N ALA A 541 -9.17 -10.21 -10.69
CA ALA A 541 -8.37 -11.21 -10.01
C ALA A 541 -7.38 -10.63 -8.99
N GLY A 542 -6.68 -11.53 -8.30
CA GLY A 542 -5.76 -11.22 -7.21
C GLY A 542 -6.16 -11.90 -5.90
N PHE A 543 -5.48 -11.51 -4.82
CA PHE A 543 -5.84 -11.93 -3.48
C PHE A 543 -6.15 -10.72 -2.58
N PRO A 544 -7.43 -10.52 -2.20
CA PRO A 544 -8.62 -11.26 -2.64
C PRO A 544 -9.02 -10.93 -4.09
N LEU A 545 -9.90 -11.74 -4.66
CA LEU A 545 -10.66 -11.36 -5.86
C LEU A 545 -11.74 -10.36 -5.46
N MET A 546 -11.90 -9.32 -6.27
CA MET A 546 -12.83 -8.23 -5.98
C MET A 546 -13.93 -8.21 -7.04
N PHE A 547 -15.18 -8.29 -6.59
CA PHE A 547 -16.36 -8.31 -7.45
C PHE A 547 -17.23 -7.09 -7.19
N TRP A 548 -17.53 -6.33 -8.24
CA TRP A 548 -18.45 -5.21 -8.15
C TRP A 548 -19.88 -5.73 -8.02
N ARG A 549 -20.48 -5.47 -6.86
CA ARG A 549 -21.84 -5.86 -6.51
C ARG A 549 -22.94 -5.38 -7.45
N LEU A 550 -22.67 -4.36 -8.26
CA LEU A 550 -23.61 -3.91 -9.29
C LEU A 550 -23.88 -5.02 -10.32
N TYR A 551 -22.86 -5.81 -10.66
CA TYR A 551 -22.93 -6.83 -11.71
C TYR A 551 -22.99 -8.24 -11.14
N PHE A 552 -22.30 -8.50 -10.02
CA PHE A 552 -22.19 -9.85 -9.44
C PHE A 552 -22.59 -9.85 -7.98
N ASN A 553 -23.57 -10.67 -7.62
CA ASN A 553 -23.94 -10.93 -6.24
C ASN A 553 -23.36 -12.28 -5.82
N MET A 554 -22.30 -12.28 -5.02
CA MET A 554 -21.63 -13.52 -4.61
C MET A 554 -22.49 -14.41 -3.69
N ALA A 555 -23.66 -13.93 -3.25
CA ALA A 555 -24.66 -14.71 -2.53
C ALA A 555 -25.76 -15.30 -3.46
N ASP A 556 -25.64 -15.16 -4.79
CA ASP A 556 -26.56 -15.74 -5.77
C ASP A 556 -26.02 -17.10 -6.25
N ASN A 557 -26.87 -18.13 -6.22
CA ASN A 557 -26.53 -19.50 -6.66
C ASN A 557 -26.06 -19.58 -8.11
N ARG A 558 -26.36 -18.58 -8.96
CA ARG A 558 -25.93 -18.54 -10.37
C ARG A 558 -24.51 -18.00 -10.54
N THR A 559 -24.04 -17.15 -9.63
CA THR A 559 -22.75 -16.47 -9.75
C THR A 559 -21.54 -17.42 -9.76
N PRO A 560 -21.49 -18.52 -8.97
CA PRO A 560 -20.44 -19.53 -9.12
C PRO A 560 -20.30 -20.08 -10.54
N TYR A 561 -21.40 -20.16 -11.29
CA TYR A 561 -21.43 -20.68 -12.66
C TYR A 561 -21.44 -19.58 -13.73
N ASP A 562 -21.04 -18.36 -13.37
CA ASP A 562 -20.85 -17.28 -14.32
C ASP A 562 -19.44 -17.34 -14.94
N TRP A 563 -19.35 -17.10 -16.24
CA TRP A 563 -18.07 -17.08 -16.96
C TRP A 563 -17.05 -16.12 -16.33
N VAL A 564 -17.49 -14.95 -15.88
CA VAL A 564 -16.60 -13.95 -15.27
C VAL A 564 -16.01 -14.48 -13.97
N SER A 565 -16.78 -15.22 -13.17
CA SER A 565 -16.26 -15.86 -11.95
C SER A 565 -15.11 -16.83 -12.28
N TRP A 566 -15.27 -17.67 -13.30
CA TRP A 566 -14.24 -18.62 -13.73
C TRP A 566 -13.03 -17.93 -14.32
N HIS A 567 -13.26 -16.89 -15.11
CA HIS A 567 -12.22 -16.08 -15.74
C HIS A 567 -11.34 -15.40 -14.68
N GLU A 568 -11.94 -14.66 -13.74
CA GLU A 568 -11.17 -13.98 -12.69
C GLU A 568 -10.47 -14.95 -11.74
N LEU A 569 -11.10 -16.09 -11.43
CA LEU A 569 -10.43 -17.15 -10.69
C LEU A 569 -9.28 -17.76 -11.48
N GLY A 570 -9.48 -18.02 -12.78
CA GLY A 570 -8.47 -18.58 -13.68
C GLY A 570 -7.21 -17.73 -13.73
N HIS A 571 -7.32 -16.40 -13.65
CA HIS A 571 -6.15 -15.52 -13.55
C HIS A 571 -5.26 -15.86 -12.36
N ASN A 572 -5.83 -16.28 -11.22
CA ASN A 572 -5.02 -16.70 -10.08
C ASN A 572 -4.25 -18.00 -10.33
N TYR A 573 -4.70 -18.85 -11.26
CA TYR A 573 -4.06 -20.13 -11.63
C TYR A 573 -3.11 -20.02 -12.83
N GLN A 574 -3.03 -18.87 -13.49
CA GLN A 574 -2.09 -18.66 -14.59
C GLN A 574 -0.64 -18.70 -14.11
N GLN A 575 0.24 -19.23 -14.95
CA GLN A 575 1.68 -19.19 -14.75
C GLN A 575 2.28 -17.99 -15.47
N TRP A 576 1.80 -16.81 -15.07
CA TRP A 576 2.04 -15.46 -15.60
C TRP A 576 3.32 -15.30 -16.44
N GLN A 577 4.44 -14.94 -15.81
CA GLN A 577 5.70 -14.68 -16.49
C GLN A 577 6.39 -15.92 -17.07
N TYR A 578 5.91 -17.13 -16.80
CA TYR A 578 6.61 -18.36 -17.18
C TYR A 578 6.19 -18.84 -18.56
N TRP A 579 4.90 -18.74 -18.89
CA TRP A 579 4.45 -19.02 -20.25
C TRP A 579 3.16 -18.29 -20.62
N SER A 580 2.26 -18.05 -19.66
CA SER A 580 0.91 -17.54 -19.96
C SER A 580 0.93 -16.16 -20.63
N TYR A 581 1.83 -15.26 -20.23
CA TYR A 581 1.96 -13.94 -20.87
C TYR A 581 2.41 -13.99 -22.34
N ALA A 582 3.26 -14.93 -22.72
CA ALA A 582 3.73 -15.04 -24.11
C ALA A 582 2.59 -15.35 -25.10
N TYR A 583 1.52 -15.99 -24.59
CA TYR A 583 0.33 -16.41 -25.34
C TYR A 583 -0.91 -15.57 -25.02
N GLY A 584 -0.74 -14.39 -24.39
CA GLY A 584 -1.83 -13.49 -24.02
C GLY A 584 -2.47 -13.86 -22.67
N SER A 585 -2.41 -12.94 -21.68
CA SER A 585 -3.02 -13.17 -20.37
C SER A 585 -4.53 -13.37 -20.44
N GLU A 586 -5.21 -12.53 -21.19
CA GLU A 586 -6.67 -12.60 -21.39
C GLU A 586 -7.08 -13.80 -22.26
N SER A 587 -6.14 -14.38 -23.01
CA SER A 587 -6.38 -15.59 -23.81
C SER A 587 -6.20 -16.84 -22.96
N THR A 588 -5.02 -17.01 -22.36
CA THR A 588 -4.66 -18.20 -21.61
C THR A 588 -5.51 -18.42 -20.36
N VAL A 589 -6.03 -17.35 -19.74
CA VAL A 589 -7.00 -17.47 -18.64
C VAL A 589 -8.27 -18.21 -19.06
N ASN A 590 -8.70 -18.03 -20.31
CA ASN A 590 -9.92 -18.65 -20.81
C ASN A 590 -9.75 -20.15 -21.12
N LEU A 591 -8.53 -20.72 -21.02
CA LEU A 591 -8.37 -22.18 -20.96
C LEU A 591 -9.07 -22.76 -19.73
N PHE A 592 -8.98 -22.08 -18.58
CA PHE A 592 -9.66 -22.48 -17.36
C PHE A 592 -11.18 -22.33 -17.51
N SER A 593 -11.64 -21.20 -18.05
CA SER A 593 -13.08 -20.94 -18.29
C SER A 593 -13.69 -21.95 -19.27
N LEU A 594 -13.01 -22.25 -20.38
CA LEU A 594 -13.45 -23.25 -21.36
C LEU A 594 -13.45 -24.66 -20.77
N TYR A 595 -12.44 -25.02 -19.98
CA TYR A 595 -12.43 -26.30 -19.28
C TYR A 595 -13.67 -26.46 -18.40
N ILE A 596 -13.98 -25.45 -17.58
CA ILE A 596 -15.15 -25.46 -16.70
C ILE A 596 -16.45 -25.52 -17.51
N GLN A 597 -16.56 -24.73 -18.59
CA GLN A 597 -17.73 -24.77 -19.48
C GLN A 597 -17.95 -26.16 -20.07
N GLU A 598 -16.88 -26.79 -20.56
CA GLU A 598 -16.92 -28.15 -21.11
C GLU A 598 -17.36 -29.16 -20.04
N GLN A 599 -16.83 -29.07 -18.81
CA GLN A 599 -17.19 -30.00 -17.73
C GLN A 599 -18.63 -29.85 -17.25
N LEU A 600 -19.15 -28.62 -17.19
CA LEU A 600 -20.50 -28.35 -16.66
C LEU A 600 -21.60 -28.52 -17.72
N PHE A 601 -21.30 -28.18 -18.98
CA PHE A 601 -22.32 -28.01 -20.01
C PHE A 601 -22.06 -28.80 -21.29
N ASP A 602 -20.95 -29.54 -21.41
CA ASP A 602 -20.55 -30.24 -22.65
C ASP A 602 -20.56 -29.28 -23.85
N SER A 603 -20.04 -28.06 -23.62
CA SER A 603 -20.12 -26.92 -24.53
C SER A 603 -18.80 -26.16 -24.60
N ASP A 604 -18.53 -25.59 -25.77
CA ASP A 604 -17.33 -24.82 -26.07
C ASP A 604 -17.75 -23.49 -26.71
N ARG A 605 -17.49 -22.39 -26.00
CA ARG A 605 -17.81 -21.03 -26.45
C ARG A 605 -17.20 -20.70 -27.81
N LEU A 606 -16.00 -21.19 -28.12
CA LEU A 606 -15.34 -20.93 -29.39
C LEU A 606 -16.04 -21.65 -30.55
N GLU A 607 -16.59 -22.84 -30.31
CA GLU A 607 -17.44 -23.52 -31.30
C GLU A 607 -18.78 -22.79 -31.47
N GLU A 608 -19.45 -22.44 -30.37
CA GLU A 608 -20.74 -21.73 -30.38
C GLU A 608 -20.68 -20.40 -31.13
N GLN A 609 -19.53 -19.72 -31.08
CA GLN A 609 -19.30 -18.43 -31.72
C GLN A 609 -18.64 -18.54 -33.10
N ASN A 610 -18.42 -19.77 -33.60
CA ASN A 610 -17.72 -20.04 -34.86
C ASN A 610 -16.31 -19.40 -34.93
N THR A 611 -15.66 -19.26 -33.78
CA THR A 611 -14.37 -18.59 -33.64
C THR A 611 -13.24 -19.41 -34.25
N TYR A 612 -13.26 -20.74 -34.13
CA TYR A 612 -12.25 -21.61 -34.76
C TYR A 612 -12.15 -21.41 -36.26
N VAL A 613 -13.29 -21.46 -36.97
CA VAL A 613 -13.34 -21.27 -38.43
C VAL A 613 -12.88 -19.86 -38.80
N THR A 614 -13.35 -18.85 -38.05
CA THR A 614 -13.01 -17.44 -38.32
C THR A 614 -11.52 -17.18 -38.12
N ALA A 615 -10.91 -17.70 -37.06
CA ALA A 615 -9.48 -17.57 -36.79
C ALA A 615 -8.64 -18.32 -37.83
N ALA A 616 -9.05 -19.54 -38.19
CA ALA A 616 -8.39 -20.31 -39.24
C ALA A 616 -8.38 -19.56 -40.58
N ASP A 617 -9.52 -18.96 -40.98
CA ASP A 617 -9.62 -18.15 -42.20
C ASP A 617 -8.71 -16.90 -42.13
N LYS A 618 -8.62 -16.23 -40.97
CA LYS A 618 -7.70 -15.08 -40.79
C LYS A 618 -6.24 -15.51 -40.96
N VAL A 619 -5.84 -16.62 -40.35
CA VAL A 619 -4.48 -17.18 -40.45
C VAL A 619 -4.16 -17.60 -41.89
N ASP A 620 -5.10 -18.24 -42.58
CA ASP A 620 -4.96 -18.61 -44.00
C ASP A 620 -4.81 -17.37 -44.91
N ASN A 621 -5.32 -16.21 -44.46
CA ASN A 621 -5.16 -14.91 -45.13
C ASN A 621 -3.96 -14.07 -44.60
N GLY A 622 -3.08 -14.67 -43.80
CA GLY A 622 -1.79 -14.10 -43.40
C GLY A 622 -1.75 -13.41 -42.03
N MET A 623 -2.79 -13.53 -41.20
CA MET A 623 -2.73 -13.08 -39.81
C MET A 623 -1.70 -13.92 -39.03
N THR A 624 -0.81 -13.24 -38.32
CA THR A 624 0.10 -13.86 -37.35
C THR A 624 -0.52 -13.89 -35.95
N PHE A 625 -0.01 -14.76 -35.07
CA PHE A 625 -0.48 -14.87 -33.69
C PHE A 625 -0.48 -13.53 -32.93
N ASP A 626 0.57 -12.72 -33.11
CA ASP A 626 0.72 -11.43 -32.43
C ASP A 626 -0.24 -10.35 -32.96
N GLU A 627 -0.82 -10.54 -34.15
CA GLU A 627 -1.85 -9.67 -34.73
C GLU A 627 -3.28 -10.08 -34.33
N GLY A 628 -3.46 -11.32 -33.86
CA GLY A 628 -4.75 -11.85 -33.43
C GLY A 628 -5.28 -11.20 -32.16
N ASP A 629 -6.60 -11.16 -32.02
CA ASP A 629 -7.23 -10.75 -30.77
C ASP A 629 -7.17 -11.85 -29.69
N VAL A 630 -7.74 -11.56 -28.52
CA VAL A 630 -7.74 -12.47 -27.37
C VAL A 630 -8.30 -13.86 -27.73
N TRP A 631 -9.33 -13.93 -28.58
CA TRP A 631 -9.97 -15.18 -28.95
C TRP A 631 -9.21 -15.90 -30.06
N ASP A 632 -8.64 -15.17 -31.02
CA ASP A 632 -7.76 -15.75 -32.04
C ASP A 632 -6.53 -16.43 -31.39
N GLN A 633 -5.90 -15.78 -30.42
CA GLN A 633 -4.76 -16.34 -29.67
C GLN A 633 -5.14 -17.57 -28.84
N LEU A 634 -6.35 -17.59 -28.28
CA LEU A 634 -6.86 -18.77 -27.57
C LEU A 634 -7.14 -19.95 -28.52
N VAL A 635 -7.64 -19.67 -29.73
CA VAL A 635 -7.88 -20.69 -30.75
C VAL A 635 -6.61 -21.47 -31.07
N PHE A 636 -5.45 -20.82 -31.18
CA PHE A 636 -4.17 -21.50 -31.41
C PHE A 636 -3.92 -22.66 -30.43
N LEU A 637 -4.10 -22.41 -29.13
CA LEU A 637 -3.89 -23.41 -28.08
C LEU A 637 -4.98 -24.50 -28.14
N MET A 638 -6.24 -24.10 -28.37
CA MET A 638 -7.37 -25.02 -28.40
C MET A 638 -7.40 -25.92 -29.63
N GLU A 639 -6.89 -25.49 -30.79
CA GLU A 639 -6.74 -26.34 -31.97
C GLU A 639 -5.78 -27.50 -31.72
N ILE A 640 -4.69 -27.26 -30.98
CA ILE A 640 -3.77 -28.33 -30.56
C ILE A 640 -4.51 -29.32 -29.63
N LYS A 641 -5.30 -28.83 -28.66
CA LYS A 641 -6.11 -29.68 -27.78
C LYS A 641 -7.09 -30.55 -28.56
N HIS A 642 -7.76 -30.00 -29.58
CA HIS A 642 -8.73 -30.74 -30.39
C HIS A 642 -8.08 -31.71 -31.40
N ALA A 643 -6.87 -31.42 -31.88
CA ALA A 643 -6.17 -32.26 -32.84
C ALA A 643 -5.64 -33.58 -32.27
N PHE A 644 -5.42 -33.66 -30.96
CA PHE A 644 -4.79 -34.81 -30.32
C PHE A 644 -5.66 -35.41 -29.20
N PRO A 645 -5.68 -36.75 -29.03
CA PRO A 645 -6.55 -37.44 -28.08
C PRO A 645 -6.22 -37.14 -26.60
N LEU A 646 -5.06 -36.54 -26.30
CA LEU A 646 -4.66 -36.18 -24.95
C LEU A 646 -5.56 -35.09 -24.35
N GLY A 647 -6.13 -34.22 -25.19
CA GLY A 647 -7.06 -33.18 -24.77
C GLY A 647 -6.49 -32.26 -23.69
N TRP A 648 -7.29 -31.92 -22.68
CA TRP A 648 -6.93 -31.03 -21.57
C TRP A 648 -5.68 -31.46 -20.78
N GLU A 649 -5.33 -32.75 -20.80
CA GLU A 649 -4.19 -33.26 -20.06
C GLU A 649 -2.85 -32.65 -20.52
N MET A 650 -2.77 -32.17 -21.78
CA MET A 650 -1.57 -31.48 -22.28
C MET A 650 -1.28 -30.18 -21.51
N PHE A 651 -2.31 -29.40 -21.16
CA PHE A 651 -2.15 -28.15 -20.41
C PHE A 651 -1.86 -28.43 -18.93
N ARG A 652 -2.47 -29.48 -18.37
CA ARG A 652 -2.15 -29.95 -17.02
C ARG A 652 -0.69 -30.36 -16.90
N GLN A 653 -0.17 -31.10 -17.88
CA GLN A 653 1.25 -31.47 -17.96
C GLN A 653 2.14 -30.25 -18.14
N LEU A 654 1.79 -29.29 -19.01
CA LEU A 654 2.53 -28.03 -19.14
C LEU A 654 2.62 -27.28 -17.79
N ASN A 655 1.50 -27.18 -17.07
CA ASN A 655 1.47 -26.49 -15.78
C ASN A 655 2.35 -27.22 -14.74
N ARG A 656 2.25 -28.55 -14.63
CA ARG A 656 3.11 -29.35 -13.74
C ARG A 656 4.59 -29.24 -14.09
N THR A 657 4.96 -29.39 -15.36
CA THR A 657 6.37 -29.30 -15.77
C THR A 657 6.94 -27.92 -15.53
N THR A 658 6.13 -26.87 -15.67
CA THR A 658 6.57 -25.50 -15.36
C THR A 658 6.75 -25.28 -13.86
N ARG A 659 5.90 -25.84 -13.00
CA ARG A 659 6.10 -25.82 -11.54
C ARG A 659 7.35 -26.60 -11.12
N ALA A 660 7.64 -27.71 -11.79
CA ALA A 660 8.80 -28.55 -11.51
C ALA A 660 10.15 -27.93 -11.90
N LEU A 661 10.17 -26.76 -12.56
CA LEU A 661 11.41 -26.03 -12.86
C LEU A 661 12.07 -25.55 -11.56
N SER A 662 13.38 -25.71 -11.47
CA SER A 662 14.16 -25.06 -10.41
C SER A 662 14.03 -23.53 -10.51
N ASP A 663 14.28 -22.82 -9.40
CA ASP A 663 14.22 -21.36 -9.40
C ASP A 663 15.11 -20.71 -10.45
N ASP A 664 16.31 -21.24 -10.69
CA ASP A 664 17.22 -20.72 -11.72
C ASP A 664 16.64 -20.89 -13.13
N GLU A 665 16.05 -22.05 -13.42
CA GLU A 665 15.39 -22.32 -14.71
C GLU A 665 14.14 -21.46 -14.89
N ALA A 666 13.31 -21.34 -13.86
CA ALA A 666 12.10 -20.54 -13.89
C ALA A 666 12.42 -19.04 -14.05
N ASN A 667 13.45 -18.54 -13.36
CA ASN A 667 13.94 -17.17 -13.51
C ASN A 667 14.53 -16.93 -14.91
N TYR A 668 15.28 -17.89 -15.45
CA TYR A 668 15.82 -17.82 -16.80
C TYR A 668 14.70 -17.78 -17.85
N LEU A 669 13.64 -18.58 -17.66
CA LEU A 669 12.45 -18.61 -18.52
C LEU A 669 11.68 -17.28 -18.46
N ALA A 670 11.48 -16.72 -17.26
CA ALA A 670 10.68 -15.53 -17.05
C ALA A 670 11.23 -14.24 -17.69
N GLN A 671 12.52 -14.20 -18.00
CA GLN A 671 13.21 -13.02 -18.50
C GLN A 671 13.08 -12.79 -20.02
N ASP A 672 12.62 -13.77 -20.79
CA ASP A 672 12.66 -13.70 -22.25
C ASP A 672 11.44 -14.37 -22.90
N ARG A 673 10.70 -13.61 -23.72
CA ARG A 673 9.49 -14.08 -24.39
C ARG A 673 9.76 -15.26 -25.33
N GLN A 674 10.88 -15.27 -26.06
CA GLN A 674 11.20 -16.36 -26.98
C GLN A 674 11.39 -17.68 -26.21
N ARG A 675 12.02 -17.64 -25.03
CA ARG A 675 12.14 -18.82 -24.15
C ARG A 675 10.79 -19.35 -23.70
N GLN A 676 9.84 -18.46 -23.41
CA GLN A 676 8.47 -18.81 -23.01
C GLN A 676 7.72 -19.50 -24.16
N ILE A 677 7.84 -18.96 -25.39
CA ILE A 677 7.27 -19.57 -26.59
C ILE A 677 7.87 -20.97 -26.82
N ASP A 678 9.20 -21.06 -26.82
CA ASP A 678 9.93 -22.31 -27.00
C ASP A 678 9.58 -23.35 -25.92
N HIS A 679 9.43 -22.93 -24.66
CA HIS A 679 9.06 -23.81 -23.55
C HIS A 679 7.71 -24.47 -23.79
N VAL A 680 6.69 -23.70 -24.21
CA VAL A 680 5.37 -24.26 -24.54
C VAL A 680 5.45 -25.17 -25.76
N TYR A 681 6.14 -24.76 -26.83
CA TYR A 681 6.35 -25.61 -28.01
C TYR A 681 6.94 -26.97 -27.64
N LYS A 682 8.02 -26.96 -26.85
CA LYS A 682 8.71 -28.18 -26.46
C LYS A 682 7.84 -29.07 -25.58
N ASN A 683 7.16 -28.49 -24.59
CA ASN A 683 6.33 -29.26 -23.67
C ASN A 683 5.09 -29.82 -24.36
N LEU A 684 4.39 -29.02 -25.17
CA LEU A 684 3.22 -29.49 -25.89
C LEU A 684 3.60 -30.56 -26.93
N SER A 685 4.68 -30.38 -27.69
CA SER A 685 5.15 -31.38 -28.67
C SER A 685 5.49 -32.72 -27.99
N LYS A 686 6.21 -32.68 -26.86
CA LYS A 686 6.51 -33.87 -26.04
C LYS A 686 5.24 -34.53 -25.49
N SER A 687 4.28 -33.73 -25.02
CA SER A 687 3.05 -34.22 -24.40
C SER A 687 2.14 -34.91 -25.43
N VAL A 688 1.92 -34.28 -26.59
CA VAL A 688 1.04 -34.84 -27.63
C VAL A 688 1.72 -35.91 -28.50
N GLY A 689 3.06 -35.99 -28.45
CA GLY A 689 3.84 -36.98 -29.18
C GLY A 689 4.10 -36.63 -30.65
N TYR A 690 3.93 -35.37 -31.04
CA TYR A 690 4.16 -34.86 -32.39
C TYR A 690 4.99 -33.58 -32.35
N ASP A 691 5.83 -33.40 -33.36
CA ASP A 691 6.52 -32.13 -33.60
C ASP A 691 5.53 -31.09 -34.16
N LEU A 692 5.25 -30.04 -33.38
CA LEU A 692 4.30 -28.98 -33.70
C LEU A 692 4.89 -27.85 -34.56
N VAL A 693 6.13 -27.98 -35.07
CA VAL A 693 6.86 -26.90 -35.76
C VAL A 693 6.06 -26.28 -36.89
N LEU A 694 5.35 -27.09 -37.69
CA LEU A 694 4.56 -26.61 -38.82
C LEU A 694 3.33 -25.80 -38.38
N THR A 695 2.75 -26.11 -37.22
CA THR A 695 1.63 -25.36 -36.66
C THR A 695 2.08 -23.99 -36.16
N TYR A 696 3.23 -23.94 -35.48
CA TYR A 696 3.84 -22.67 -35.06
C TYR A 696 4.20 -21.79 -36.26
N GLU A 697 4.77 -22.39 -37.32
CA GLU A 697 5.08 -21.69 -38.57
C GLU A 697 3.82 -21.16 -39.27
N ARG A 698 2.73 -21.94 -39.30
CA ARG A 698 1.44 -21.48 -39.87
C ARG A 698 0.89 -20.25 -39.13
N TRP A 699 0.97 -20.25 -37.81
CA TRP A 699 0.51 -19.12 -36.99
C TRP A 699 1.52 -17.96 -36.89
N GLY A 700 2.66 -18.05 -37.57
CA GLY A 700 3.68 -17.00 -37.56
C GLY A 700 4.44 -16.87 -36.24
N LEU A 701 4.37 -17.87 -35.35
CA LEU A 701 5.16 -17.92 -34.13
C LEU A 701 6.56 -18.44 -34.43
N SER A 702 7.56 -17.60 -34.21
CA SER A 702 8.97 -17.97 -34.39
C SER A 702 9.44 -18.88 -33.26
N LEU A 703 10.26 -19.87 -33.61
CA LEU A 703 10.91 -20.80 -32.68
C LEU A 703 12.42 -20.68 -32.82
N SER A 704 13.15 -20.78 -31.70
CA SER A 704 14.61 -20.81 -31.74
C SER A 704 15.13 -22.08 -32.44
N GLN A 705 16.34 -22.01 -32.98
CA GLN A 705 16.96 -23.19 -33.60
C GLN A 705 17.21 -24.26 -32.54
N GLU A 706 17.60 -23.85 -31.34
CA GLU A 706 17.82 -24.74 -30.20
C GLU A 706 16.57 -25.54 -29.85
N ALA A 707 15.39 -24.89 -29.83
CA ALA A 707 14.13 -25.58 -29.56
C ALA A 707 13.73 -26.54 -30.68
N LYS A 708 13.92 -26.13 -31.94
CA LYS A 708 13.66 -27.00 -33.11
C LYS A 708 14.56 -28.25 -33.07
N ASP A 709 15.86 -28.06 -32.84
CA ASP A 709 16.84 -29.15 -32.75
C ASP A 709 16.53 -30.11 -31.60
N GLU A 710 16.11 -29.60 -30.44
CA GLU A 710 15.74 -30.42 -29.28
C GLU A 710 14.57 -31.36 -29.60
N ILE A 711 13.53 -30.88 -30.28
CA ILE A 711 12.37 -31.69 -30.64
C ILE A 711 12.66 -32.62 -31.83
N GLU A 712 13.44 -32.18 -32.81
CA GLU A 712 13.86 -33.02 -33.94
C GLU A 712 14.66 -34.24 -33.46
N GLN A 713 15.52 -34.08 -32.45
CA GLN A 713 16.30 -35.18 -31.86
C GLN A 713 15.44 -36.26 -31.18
N LEU A 714 14.19 -35.96 -30.81
CA LEU A 714 13.25 -36.95 -30.28
C LEU A 714 12.65 -37.85 -31.36
N GLY A 715 12.80 -37.50 -32.64
CA GLY A 715 12.29 -38.30 -33.76
C GLY A 715 10.76 -38.37 -33.83
N LEU A 716 10.06 -37.34 -33.32
CA LEU A 716 8.61 -37.25 -33.38
C LEU A 716 8.14 -37.03 -34.82
N GLU A 717 6.98 -37.58 -35.17
CA GLU A 717 6.33 -37.26 -36.45
C GLU A 717 5.86 -35.80 -36.42
N LYS A 718 6.01 -35.07 -37.54
CA LYS A 718 5.51 -33.69 -37.66
C LYS A 718 3.99 -33.69 -37.77
N ALA A 719 3.33 -32.92 -36.93
CA ALA A 719 1.91 -32.63 -37.07
C ALA A 719 1.64 -31.81 -38.34
N PRO A 720 0.44 -31.89 -38.95
CA PRO A 720 0.03 -30.96 -39.99
C PRO A 720 0.13 -29.50 -39.51
N GLY A 721 0.49 -28.59 -40.41
CA GLY A 721 0.52 -27.16 -40.08
C GLY A 721 -0.87 -26.59 -39.76
N ASP A 722 -1.89 -27.04 -40.50
CA ASP A 722 -3.30 -26.71 -40.23
C ASP A 722 -3.91 -27.74 -39.29
N LEU A 723 -4.16 -27.34 -38.03
CA LEU A 723 -4.87 -28.11 -37.01
C LEU A 723 -6.30 -27.60 -36.79
N SER A 724 -6.82 -26.77 -37.70
CA SER A 724 -8.06 -26.04 -37.46
C SER A 724 -9.25 -26.93 -37.14
N HIS A 725 -9.94 -26.59 -36.05
CA HIS A 725 -11.14 -27.28 -35.63
C HIS A 725 -12.35 -26.75 -36.41
N ARG A 726 -12.66 -27.39 -37.55
CA ARG A 726 -13.83 -27.07 -38.38
C ARG A 726 -14.93 -28.11 -38.13
N ALA A 727 -15.65 -27.99 -37.01
CA ALA A 727 -16.73 -28.90 -36.67
C ALA A 727 -17.70 -29.11 -37.84
N ALA A 728 -18.07 -30.37 -38.11
CA ALA A 728 -19.06 -30.69 -39.14
C ALA A 728 -20.45 -30.21 -38.68
N GLY A 729 -20.93 -29.12 -39.30
CA GLY A 729 -22.24 -28.47 -39.16
C GLY A 729 -23.24 -29.04 -38.14
N LYS A 730 -23.39 -28.36 -37.00
CA LYS A 730 -24.69 -28.28 -36.30
C LYS A 730 -25.41 -27.01 -36.81
N PRO A 731 -26.72 -27.07 -37.10
CA PRO A 731 -27.46 -25.92 -37.59
C PRO A 731 -27.51 -24.83 -36.52
N SER A 732 -27.19 -23.59 -36.91
CA SER A 732 -27.30 -22.44 -36.03
C SER A 732 -28.76 -22.24 -35.62
N GLN A 733 -29.02 -22.39 -34.32
CA GLN A 733 -30.21 -21.81 -33.70
C GLN A 733 -29.84 -21.30 -32.31
N VAL A 734 -29.28 -20.09 -32.27
CA VAL A 734 -29.62 -19.11 -31.24
C VAL A 734 -29.69 -17.75 -31.92
N THR A 735 -30.91 -17.34 -32.27
CA THR A 735 -31.24 -15.96 -32.65
C THR A 735 -31.76 -15.24 -31.42
N ASP A 736 -30.89 -14.96 -30.45
CA ASP A 736 -31.13 -13.84 -29.54
C ASP A 736 -29.79 -13.42 -28.91
N VAL A 737 -29.15 -12.45 -29.57
CA VAL A 737 -28.02 -11.70 -29.02
C VAL A 737 -28.62 -10.45 -28.39
N SER A 738 -29.34 -10.61 -27.28
CA SER A 738 -29.88 -9.49 -26.50
C SER A 738 -29.20 -9.27 -25.15
N ASP A 739 -28.18 -10.06 -24.79
CA ASP A 739 -27.36 -9.82 -23.57
C ASP A 739 -25.89 -9.48 -23.86
N ALA A 740 -25.50 -9.23 -25.11
CA ALA A 740 -24.13 -8.82 -25.46
C ALA A 740 -23.82 -7.32 -25.23
N GLN A 741 -24.75 -6.54 -24.65
CA GLN A 741 -24.53 -5.13 -24.32
C GLN A 741 -24.28 -4.91 -22.83
N MET A 742 -23.18 -5.45 -22.30
CA MET A 742 -22.49 -4.88 -21.13
C MET A 742 -21.07 -5.44 -20.95
N TYR A 743 -20.31 -5.62 -22.03
CA TYR A 743 -18.87 -5.87 -21.91
C TYR A 743 -18.13 -4.53 -21.91
N THR A 744 -17.76 -4.06 -20.73
CA THR A 744 -16.63 -3.14 -20.60
C THR A 744 -15.38 -4.01 -20.61
N PRO A 745 -14.45 -3.88 -21.58
CA PRO A 745 -13.22 -4.65 -21.56
C PRO A 745 -12.48 -4.42 -20.24
N CYS A 746 -11.96 -5.50 -19.64
CA CYS A 746 -11.02 -5.40 -18.53
C CYS A 746 -9.73 -4.79 -19.08
N VAL A 747 -9.49 -3.51 -18.77
CA VAL A 747 -8.25 -2.83 -19.15
C VAL A 747 -7.24 -3.04 -18.03
N ILE A 748 -6.49 -4.14 -18.10
CA ILE A 748 -5.21 -4.22 -17.41
C ILE A 748 -4.20 -3.52 -18.31
N LEU A 749 -3.71 -2.36 -17.85
CA LEU A 749 -2.56 -1.70 -18.45
C LEU A 749 -1.39 -2.66 -18.40
N GLN A 750 -1.00 -3.20 -19.56
CA GLN A 750 0.34 -3.74 -19.75
C GLN A 750 1.32 -2.65 -19.27
N ARG A 751 1.92 -2.83 -18.09
CA ARG A 751 3.16 -2.14 -17.78
C ARG A 751 4.16 -2.69 -18.79
N LYS A 752 4.41 -1.93 -19.86
CA LYS A 752 5.66 -2.04 -20.59
C LYS A 752 6.76 -1.85 -19.55
N VAL A 753 7.51 -2.91 -19.28
CA VAL A 753 8.83 -2.82 -18.65
C VAL A 753 9.73 -1.99 -19.56
#